data_AF-A0A7Y6I9B9-F1
#
_entry.id   AF-A0A7Y6I9B9-F1
#
_cell.length_a   1.000
_cell.length_b   1.000
_cell.length_c   1.000
_cell.angle_alpha   90.00
_cell.angle_beta   90.00
_cell.angle_gamma   90.00
#
_symmetry.space_group_name_H-M   'P 1'
#
loop_
_entity.id
_entity.type
_entity.pdbx_description
1 polymer ?
#
loop_
_entity_poly.entity_id
_entity_poly.type
_entity_poly.pdbx_seq_one_letter_code
_entity_poly.pdbx_strand_id
1 'polypeptide(L)'
;MARDFMPPRRFTALLLGNIGLWCLGKIMSLLLGHVPGRPLPQGPHVGELVLGAAGLVLIGGLHGAIALRRLSPPARLCAVLAQVVLAYGMSVMLGAQWGPYTALPVASVLLVLTGRTSWLLAGGVSLGEALVKKLLGLNWEESAWVVLATTTTGLAFFAVARLAQLAQDLQRARAEAAGLEVARERLRIARGLGAALGGRLAEILVALRRSAADLDRDPLAHATRTARAALAEVRSVADDYRDRSLAAEIDAARTVLEAAGTRVTVRAAPLALPGGIDAALAAVLRRTVVAVLRRGAPEQCRIRVDGPARLRVSFSGADAAAPAGGLTGGSGGGLMSGAGGGQAGAFSDEGSGGSAGAWTDGLAEALRESAAEVGDLGGRLDVGSAVEARIPVGQESGRVRSPRPVDAAPWLAFAVLLLIEVDHLGSAALDLAYSSEYGTGSLTPTQILVAAVLLPSLALLQLRHVFPRPGGEPPKAWQVTVPLQIVLVLVGVIVVGQAVPPSYAALVGGVVLYQFRPPWSWVTAAFLVVVPVEIAWWSTPWDAQANALVFGTVFLGPVYALCALPAVVARLEEARQETTRLAVVKERLRIARDVHDLLGFQLSALVLKGELAGRLPAADPETGRARLAELAALAERALASLRSITREPAGLRLDEEAATACSMLAAAGIEARVDLAAPVPPGLDDVLAVVLREALTNVVRHARAGVCSIEASRDGDTYRLRVTNDGVRAGNGEAGDAGRRSGPARSSRDGERSGTGLANLRWRAEEAGGRLLVRSGTDEFSLSVELPAAVTVERTGAPTAA
;
A
#
# COMPACT_ATOMS: atom_id res chain seq x y z
N MET A 1 -15.89 -2.39 -13.06
CA MET A 1 -15.41 -2.83 -14.40
C MET A 1 -13.91 -2.56 -14.53
N ALA A 2 -13.07 -3.58 -14.33
CA ALA A 2 -11.62 -3.48 -14.31
C ALA A 2 -11.05 -3.18 -15.71
N ARG A 3 -10.73 -1.91 -16.01
CA ARG A 3 -9.80 -1.58 -17.10
C ARG A 3 -8.43 -2.07 -16.67
N ASP A 4 -7.98 -3.18 -17.26
CA ASP A 4 -6.70 -3.81 -16.93
C ASP A 4 -5.57 -2.80 -17.13
N PHE A 5 -4.90 -2.51 -16.02
CA PHE A 5 -3.83 -1.54 -15.93
C PHE A 5 -2.64 -1.97 -16.79
N MET A 6 -2.03 -1.03 -17.53
CA MET A 6 -0.73 -1.25 -18.15
C MET A 6 0.34 -1.18 -17.02
N PRO A 7 0.99 -2.28 -16.60
CA PRO A 7 2.06 -2.22 -15.62
C PRO A 7 3.18 -1.24 -16.04
N PRO A 8 3.98 -0.70 -15.10
CA PRO A 8 5.06 0.26 -15.41
C PRO A 8 6.05 -0.25 -16.47
N ARG A 9 6.25 -1.58 -16.50
CA ARG A 9 7.05 -2.27 -17.52
C ARG A 9 6.50 -2.05 -18.94
N ARG A 10 5.17 -1.99 -19.10
CA ARG A 10 4.54 -1.70 -20.39
C ARG A 10 4.65 -0.23 -20.81
N PHE A 11 4.66 0.74 -19.87
CA PHE A 11 4.99 2.14 -20.19
C PHE A 11 6.44 2.29 -20.65
N THR A 12 7.35 1.56 -20.01
CA THR A 12 8.77 1.50 -20.43
C THR A 12 8.91 0.89 -21.82
N ALA A 13 8.19 -0.21 -22.09
CA ALA A 13 8.15 -0.83 -23.40
C ALA A 13 7.52 0.08 -24.47
N LEU A 14 6.45 0.81 -24.12
CA LEU A 14 5.81 1.79 -25.01
C LEU A 14 6.79 2.91 -25.37
N LEU A 15 7.49 3.48 -24.38
CA LEU A 15 8.50 4.52 -24.60
C LEU A 15 9.63 4.01 -25.50
N LEU A 16 10.24 2.86 -25.19
CA LEU A 16 11.34 2.30 -25.97
C LEU A 16 10.89 1.89 -27.38
N GLY A 17 9.70 1.31 -27.51
CA GLY A 17 9.11 0.98 -28.80
C GLY A 17 8.85 2.21 -29.66
N ASN A 18 8.38 3.31 -29.06
CA ASN A 18 8.15 4.58 -29.76
C ASN A 18 9.46 5.23 -30.23
N ILE A 19 10.51 5.23 -29.39
CA ILE A 19 11.86 5.68 -29.76
C ILE A 19 12.41 4.82 -30.90
N GLY A 20 12.30 3.49 -30.79
CA GLY A 20 12.77 2.55 -31.80
C GLY A 20 12.07 2.73 -33.14
N LEU A 21 10.74 2.88 -33.13
CA LEU A 21 9.93 3.12 -34.33
C LEU A 21 10.33 4.43 -35.03
N TRP A 22 10.53 5.51 -34.27
CA TRP A 22 10.97 6.78 -34.83
C TRP A 22 12.39 6.68 -35.43
N CYS A 23 13.34 6.08 -34.71
CA CYS A 23 14.70 5.88 -35.22
C CYS A 23 14.69 5.03 -36.50
N LEU A 24 13.92 3.94 -36.52
CA LEU A 24 13.81 3.06 -37.69
C LEU A 24 13.27 3.81 -38.90
N GLY A 25 12.21 4.60 -38.74
CA GLY A 25 11.67 5.40 -39.85
C GLY A 25 12.65 6.46 -40.36
N LYS A 26 13.43 7.09 -39.47
CA LYS A 26 14.48 8.04 -39.88
C LYS A 26 15.67 7.37 -40.57
N ILE A 27 16.10 6.19 -40.10
CA ILE A 27 17.11 5.37 -40.78
C ILE A 27 16.62 4.98 -42.17
N MET A 28 15.37 4.57 -42.30
CA MET A 28 14.79 4.20 -43.60
C MET A 28 14.75 5.40 -44.55
N SER A 29 14.34 6.59 -44.06
CA SER A 29 14.37 7.84 -44.83
C SER A 29 15.80 8.22 -45.27
N LEU A 30 16.80 8.01 -44.41
CA LEU A 30 18.22 8.24 -44.73
C LEU A 30 18.70 7.28 -45.84
N LEU A 31 18.39 5.99 -45.73
CA LEU A 31 18.80 4.95 -46.69
C LEU A 31 18.19 5.14 -48.09
N LEU A 32 16.99 5.72 -48.16
CA LEU A 32 16.26 5.92 -49.40
C LEU A 32 16.58 7.25 -50.09
N GLY A 33 17.39 8.11 -49.45
CA GLY A 33 17.96 9.31 -50.06
C GLY A 33 16.95 10.41 -50.42
N HIS A 34 15.74 10.39 -49.85
CA HIS A 34 14.69 11.33 -50.21
C HIS A 34 14.74 12.61 -49.35
N VAL A 35 15.23 13.69 -49.95
CA VAL A 35 14.89 15.07 -49.56
C VAL A 35 13.80 15.53 -50.53
N PRO A 36 12.61 15.98 -50.07
CA PRO A 36 11.56 16.45 -50.96
C PRO A 36 12.11 17.53 -51.93
N GLY A 37 11.93 17.32 -53.24
CA GLY A 37 12.12 18.36 -54.25
C GLY A 37 13.50 18.53 -54.90
N ARG A 38 14.54 17.74 -54.56
CA ARG A 38 15.84 17.81 -55.28
C ARG A 38 16.48 16.44 -55.53
N PRO A 39 16.73 16.03 -56.79
CA PRO A 39 17.61 14.91 -57.08
C PRO A 39 19.06 15.28 -56.73
N LEU A 40 19.71 14.48 -55.90
CA LEU A 40 21.13 14.65 -55.56
C LEU A 40 22.02 14.09 -56.69
N PRO A 41 23.08 14.80 -57.10
CA PRO A 41 23.91 14.41 -58.25
C PRO A 41 24.79 13.16 -58.01
N GLN A 42 25.02 12.77 -56.75
CA GLN A 42 25.67 11.50 -56.36
C GLN A 42 24.98 11.00 -55.08
N GLY A 43 24.55 9.73 -55.05
CA GLY A 43 23.97 9.12 -53.86
C GLY A 43 25.00 8.97 -52.73
N PRO A 44 24.57 8.95 -51.45
CA PRO A 44 25.49 8.80 -50.32
C PRO A 44 26.39 7.58 -50.44
N HIS A 45 27.63 7.72 -49.98
CA HIS A 45 28.51 6.56 -49.85
C HIS A 45 27.97 5.62 -48.76
N VAL A 46 28.17 4.31 -48.91
CA VAL A 46 27.71 3.30 -47.93
C VAL A 46 28.21 3.61 -46.52
N GLY A 47 29.44 4.13 -46.38
CA GLY A 47 30.00 4.54 -45.10
C GLY A 47 29.24 5.69 -44.41
N GLU A 48 28.73 6.65 -45.19
CA GLU A 48 27.94 7.79 -44.70
C GLU A 48 26.56 7.32 -44.19
N LEU A 49 25.92 6.39 -44.90
CA LEU A 49 24.66 5.77 -44.48
C LEU A 49 24.80 4.98 -43.18
N VAL A 50 25.87 4.17 -43.06
CA VAL A 50 26.15 3.40 -41.85
C VAL A 50 26.42 4.32 -40.67
N LEU A 51 27.21 5.38 -40.88
CA LEU A 51 27.53 6.36 -39.85
C LEU A 51 26.30 7.15 -39.40
N GLY A 52 25.44 7.56 -40.33
CA GLY A 52 24.19 8.22 -40.01
C GLY A 52 23.21 7.32 -39.25
N ALA A 53 23.06 6.05 -39.68
CA ALA A 53 22.23 5.09 -38.96
C ALA A 53 22.74 4.82 -37.54
N ALA A 54 24.06 4.67 -37.36
CA ALA A 54 24.69 4.55 -36.05
C ALA A 54 24.45 5.79 -35.19
N GLY A 55 24.52 7.00 -35.77
CA GLY A 55 24.21 8.26 -35.10
C GLY A 55 22.77 8.29 -34.56
N LEU A 56 21.78 7.89 -35.37
CA LEU A 56 20.37 7.82 -34.95
C LEU A 56 20.14 6.81 -33.82
N VAL A 57 20.75 5.61 -33.92
CA VAL A 57 20.68 4.60 -32.85
C VAL A 57 21.30 5.14 -31.56
N LEU A 58 22.44 5.84 -31.63
CA LEU A 58 23.09 6.41 -30.46
C LEU A 58 22.26 7.53 -29.84
N ILE A 59 21.69 8.44 -30.64
CA ILE A 59 20.78 9.49 -30.16
C ILE A 59 19.56 8.86 -29.46
N GLY A 60 18.95 7.84 -30.06
CA GLY A 60 17.83 7.09 -29.47
C GLY A 60 18.19 6.39 -28.15
N GLY A 61 19.33 5.71 -28.12
CA GLY A 61 19.85 5.02 -26.94
C GLY A 61 20.15 5.96 -25.78
N LEU A 62 20.78 7.12 -26.06
CA LEU A 62 21.03 8.16 -25.05
C LEU A 62 19.72 8.73 -24.50
N HIS A 63 18.72 8.99 -25.37
CA HIS A 63 17.41 9.46 -24.92
C HIS A 63 16.74 8.42 -24.00
N GLY A 64 16.76 7.14 -24.40
CA GLY A 64 16.23 6.04 -23.58
C GLY A 64 16.92 5.93 -22.21
N ALA A 65 18.25 6.07 -22.16
CA ALA A 65 19.01 6.04 -20.91
C ALA A 65 18.67 7.22 -19.98
N ILE A 66 18.48 8.42 -20.54
CA ILE A 66 18.02 9.62 -19.82
C ILE A 66 16.59 9.42 -19.30
N ALA A 67 15.67 9.03 -20.18
CA ALA A 67 14.26 8.89 -19.87
C ALA A 67 14.01 7.84 -18.78
N LEU A 68 14.76 6.73 -18.80
CA LEU A 68 14.71 5.67 -17.81
C LEU A 68 15.59 5.92 -16.57
N ARG A 69 16.22 7.10 -16.46
CA ARG A 69 17.10 7.49 -15.34
C ARG A 69 18.19 6.46 -15.01
N ARG A 70 18.78 5.85 -16.05
CA ARG A 70 19.89 4.89 -15.91
C ARG A 70 21.25 5.57 -15.72
N LEU A 71 21.32 6.87 -15.97
CA LEU A 71 22.53 7.67 -15.89
C LEU A 71 22.54 8.54 -14.62
N SER A 72 23.73 8.72 -14.03
CA SER A 72 23.95 9.66 -12.94
C SER A 72 23.64 11.11 -13.39
N PRO A 73 23.37 12.05 -12.47
CA PRO A 73 23.11 13.46 -12.82
C PRO A 73 24.15 14.10 -13.77
N PRO A 74 25.48 14.00 -13.55
CA PRO A 74 26.45 14.57 -14.47
C PRO A 74 26.47 13.83 -15.82
N ALA A 75 26.32 12.51 -15.82
CA ALA A 75 26.28 11.71 -17.05
C ALA A 75 25.06 12.05 -17.94
N ARG A 76 23.93 12.45 -17.34
CA ARG A 76 22.75 12.92 -18.09
C ARG A 76 23.05 14.21 -18.86
N LEU A 77 23.78 15.15 -18.27
CA LEU A 77 24.16 16.39 -18.96
C LEU A 77 25.11 16.09 -20.12
N CYS A 78 26.11 15.23 -19.91
CA CYS A 78 27.02 14.79 -20.97
C CYS A 78 26.26 14.06 -22.10
N ALA A 79 25.27 13.23 -21.76
CA ALA A 79 24.44 12.54 -22.75
C ALA A 79 23.61 13.52 -23.59
N VAL A 80 23.02 14.56 -22.99
CA VAL A 80 22.32 15.62 -23.73
C VAL A 80 23.27 16.35 -24.68
N LEU A 81 24.45 16.75 -24.19
CA LEU A 81 25.46 17.41 -25.02
C LEU A 81 25.91 16.52 -26.18
N ALA A 82 26.16 15.23 -25.92
CA ALA A 82 26.52 14.26 -26.95
C ALA A 82 25.40 14.12 -28.00
N GLN A 83 24.13 14.08 -27.58
CA GLN A 83 23.00 14.04 -28.52
C GLN A 83 22.94 15.27 -29.41
N VAL A 84 23.13 16.47 -28.85
CA VAL A 84 23.12 17.73 -29.61
C VAL A 84 24.30 17.79 -30.59
N VAL A 85 25.51 17.44 -30.14
CA VAL A 85 26.71 17.39 -30.98
C VAL A 85 26.57 16.37 -32.10
N LEU A 86 26.05 15.17 -31.82
CA LEU A 86 25.78 14.15 -32.83
C LEU A 86 24.74 14.63 -33.84
N ALA A 87 23.63 15.20 -33.37
CA ALA A 87 22.55 15.65 -34.25
C ALA A 87 23.03 16.74 -35.22
N TYR A 88 23.69 17.79 -34.74
CA TYR A 88 24.19 18.87 -35.61
C TYR A 88 25.45 18.51 -36.38
N GLY A 89 26.38 17.77 -35.77
CA GLY A 89 27.61 17.33 -36.42
C GLY A 89 27.32 16.47 -37.65
N MET A 90 26.33 15.58 -37.54
CA MET A 90 25.86 14.80 -38.68
C MET A 90 25.14 15.66 -39.73
N SER A 91 24.37 16.69 -39.32
CA SER A 91 23.79 17.67 -40.26
C SER A 91 24.85 18.37 -41.10
N VAL A 92 25.99 18.72 -40.51
CA VAL A 92 27.11 19.37 -41.22
C VAL A 92 27.83 18.38 -42.13
N MET A 93 28.06 17.15 -41.66
CA MET A 93 28.84 16.15 -42.40
C MET A 93 28.07 15.51 -43.57
N LEU A 94 26.78 15.22 -43.38
CA LEU A 94 25.92 14.56 -44.38
C LEU A 94 25.04 15.57 -45.14
N GLY A 95 25.09 16.85 -44.78
CA GLY A 95 24.38 17.94 -45.44
C GLY A 95 22.86 17.76 -45.44
N ALA A 96 22.23 18.00 -46.60
CA ALA A 96 20.79 17.94 -46.75
C ALA A 96 20.20 16.53 -46.54
N GLN A 97 21.01 15.48 -46.71
CA GLN A 97 20.58 14.09 -46.55
C GLN A 97 20.25 13.72 -45.11
N TRP A 98 20.90 14.38 -44.15
CA TRP A 98 20.57 14.23 -42.74
C TRP A 98 19.31 15.03 -42.43
N GLY A 99 18.19 14.34 -42.20
CA GLY A 99 16.94 14.98 -41.85
C GLY A 99 16.97 15.71 -40.50
N PRO A 100 15.88 16.39 -40.12
CA PRO A 100 15.79 17.12 -38.87
C PRO A 100 15.64 16.16 -37.68
N TYR A 101 16.77 15.68 -37.15
CA TYR A 101 16.83 14.63 -36.14
C TYR A 101 17.09 15.17 -34.72
N THR A 102 16.79 16.45 -34.49
CA THR A 102 16.97 17.15 -33.20
C THR A 102 15.80 16.98 -32.22
N ALA A 103 14.74 16.26 -32.59
CA ALA A 103 13.56 16.06 -31.74
C ALA A 103 13.87 15.35 -30.41
N LEU A 104 14.67 14.29 -30.43
CA LEU A 104 15.09 13.57 -29.20
C LEU A 104 16.01 14.43 -28.30
N PRO A 105 17.00 15.18 -28.84
CA PRO A 105 17.72 16.20 -28.07
C PRO A 105 16.81 17.22 -27.38
N VAL A 106 15.82 17.79 -28.09
CA VAL A 106 14.82 18.71 -27.52
C VAL A 106 14.11 18.07 -26.32
N ALA A 107 13.64 16.83 -26.48
CA ALA A 107 13.00 16.08 -25.40
C ALA A 107 13.94 15.86 -24.21
N SER A 108 15.20 15.47 -24.46
CA SER A 108 16.20 15.24 -23.41
C SER A 108 16.56 16.50 -22.64
N VAL A 109 16.66 17.66 -23.31
CA VAL A 109 16.89 18.97 -22.66
C VAL A 109 15.78 19.26 -21.65
N LEU A 110 14.52 19.08 -22.05
CA LEU A 110 13.35 19.30 -21.18
C LEU A 110 13.27 18.29 -20.02
N LEU A 111 13.82 17.08 -20.17
CA LEU A 111 13.85 16.06 -19.11
C LEU A 111 14.97 16.30 -18.07
N VAL A 112 16.13 16.77 -18.51
CA VAL A 112 17.33 16.89 -17.65
C VAL A 112 17.40 18.24 -16.96
N LEU A 113 17.08 19.32 -17.68
CA LEU A 113 17.15 20.68 -17.16
C LEU A 113 15.79 21.09 -16.56
N THR A 114 15.83 21.92 -15.52
CA THR A 114 14.64 22.39 -14.81
C THR A 114 14.45 23.90 -14.94
N GLY A 115 13.21 24.36 -14.77
CA GLY A 115 12.88 25.78 -14.79
C GLY A 115 12.64 26.36 -16.18
N ARG A 116 12.64 27.69 -16.29
CA ARG A 116 12.36 28.41 -17.54
C ARG A 116 13.49 28.29 -18.58
N THR A 117 14.71 28.05 -18.11
CA THR A 117 15.91 27.93 -18.95
C THR A 117 15.90 26.67 -19.81
N SER A 118 15.27 25.57 -19.35
CA SER A 118 15.16 24.35 -20.16
C SER A 118 14.31 24.58 -21.42
N TRP A 119 13.24 25.36 -21.31
CA TRP A 119 12.39 25.75 -22.44
C TRP A 119 13.11 26.64 -23.44
N LEU A 120 13.93 27.59 -22.95
CA LEU A 120 14.76 28.43 -23.81
C LEU A 120 15.81 27.61 -24.56
N LEU A 121 16.47 26.67 -23.89
CA LEU A 121 17.47 25.79 -24.50
C LEU A 121 16.84 24.80 -25.49
N ALA A 122 15.69 24.24 -25.16
CA ALA A 122 14.92 23.38 -26.05
C ALA A 122 14.50 24.15 -27.33
N GLY A 123 13.98 25.38 -27.16
CA GLY A 123 13.69 26.27 -28.29
C GLY A 123 14.93 26.64 -29.09
N GLY A 124 16.08 26.83 -28.43
CA GLY A 124 17.38 27.06 -29.08
C GLY A 124 17.83 25.87 -29.93
N VAL A 125 17.63 24.63 -29.46
CA VAL A 125 17.89 23.42 -30.26
C VAL A 125 16.93 23.33 -31.45
N SER A 126 15.65 23.64 -31.29
CA SER A 126 14.74 23.68 -32.44
C SER A 126 15.14 24.75 -33.46
N LEU A 127 15.41 25.98 -33.03
CA LEU A 127 15.78 27.11 -33.90
C LEU A 127 17.15 26.92 -34.56
N GLY A 128 18.10 26.30 -33.86
CA GLY A 128 19.41 25.97 -34.41
C GLY A 128 19.31 25.04 -35.61
N GLU A 129 18.30 24.17 -35.66
CA GLU A 129 18.03 23.32 -36.83
C GLU A 129 17.70 24.17 -38.06
N ALA A 130 16.80 25.16 -37.92
CA ALA A 130 16.50 26.09 -39.01
C ALA A 130 17.73 26.86 -39.48
N LEU A 131 18.60 27.29 -38.56
CA LEU A 131 19.84 27.98 -38.93
C LEU A 131 20.76 27.08 -39.75
N VAL A 132 20.99 25.84 -39.30
CA VAL A 132 21.83 24.87 -40.04
C VAL A 132 21.23 24.58 -41.41
N LYS A 133 19.92 24.38 -41.51
CA LYS A 133 19.23 24.12 -42.79
C LYS A 133 19.30 25.33 -43.73
N LYS A 134 19.18 26.54 -43.19
CA LYS A 134 19.37 27.77 -43.96
C LYS A 134 20.79 27.88 -44.52
N LEU A 135 21.80 27.56 -43.70
CA LEU A 135 23.22 27.54 -44.13
C LEU A 135 23.49 26.47 -45.20
N LEU A 136 22.74 25.36 -45.18
CA LEU A 136 22.77 24.31 -46.20
C LEU A 136 21.96 24.67 -47.46
N GLY A 137 21.39 25.88 -47.55
CA GLY A 137 20.71 26.38 -48.74
C GLY A 137 19.23 26.00 -48.86
N LEU A 138 18.58 25.61 -47.76
CA LEU A 138 17.12 25.44 -47.71
C LEU A 138 16.40 26.80 -47.61
N ASN A 139 15.16 26.84 -48.09
CA ASN A 139 14.32 28.04 -48.05
C ASN A 139 13.83 28.34 -46.62
N TRP A 140 13.33 29.56 -46.39
CA TRP A 140 12.82 29.95 -45.06
C TRP A 140 11.62 29.13 -44.62
N GLU A 141 10.79 28.71 -45.57
CA GLU A 141 9.59 27.92 -45.35
C GLU A 141 9.93 26.49 -44.93
N GLU A 142 10.80 25.82 -45.68
CA GLU A 142 11.31 24.48 -45.33
C GLU A 142 11.97 24.50 -43.95
N SER A 143 12.71 25.58 -43.64
CA SER A 143 13.33 25.77 -42.33
C SER A 143 12.29 25.94 -41.21
N ALA A 144 11.20 26.69 -41.46
CA ALA A 144 10.12 26.88 -40.50
C ALA A 144 9.35 25.57 -40.23
N TRP A 145 9.04 24.82 -41.28
CA TRP A 145 8.39 23.51 -41.17
C TRP A 145 9.24 22.52 -40.34
N VAL A 146 10.55 22.50 -40.59
CA VAL A 146 11.51 21.69 -39.83
C VAL A 146 11.48 22.01 -38.33
N VAL A 147 11.42 23.30 -37.97
CA VAL A 147 11.37 23.74 -36.56
C VAL A 147 10.10 23.24 -35.87
N LEU A 148 8.94 23.36 -36.52
CA LEU A 148 7.67 22.91 -35.98
C LEU A 148 7.65 21.39 -35.79
N ALA A 149 7.99 20.64 -36.85
CA ALA A 149 8.04 19.18 -36.80
C ALA A 149 8.98 18.65 -35.71
N THR A 150 10.16 19.27 -35.56
CA THR A 150 11.15 18.94 -34.52
C THR A 150 10.61 19.23 -33.12
N THR A 151 10.00 20.40 -32.94
CA THR A 151 9.46 20.85 -31.66
C THR A 151 8.32 19.94 -31.21
N THR A 152 7.36 19.65 -32.08
CA THR A 152 6.22 18.78 -31.77
C THR A 152 6.63 17.35 -31.47
N THR A 153 7.52 16.79 -32.28
CA THR A 153 8.03 15.44 -32.02
C THR A 153 8.80 15.39 -30.69
N GLY A 154 9.61 16.40 -30.40
CA GLY A 154 10.35 16.51 -29.14
C GLY A 154 9.44 16.66 -27.92
N LEU A 155 8.37 17.45 -28.02
CA LEU A 155 7.35 17.58 -26.97
C LEU A 155 6.60 16.29 -26.71
N ALA A 156 6.29 15.52 -27.75
CA ALA A 156 5.64 14.22 -27.63
C ALA A 156 6.52 13.21 -26.88
N PHE A 157 7.82 13.13 -27.21
CA PHE A 157 8.79 12.29 -26.49
C PHE A 157 9.01 12.77 -25.04
N PHE A 158 9.12 14.09 -24.83
CA PHE A 158 9.20 14.68 -23.50
C PHE A 158 7.98 14.28 -22.66
N ALA A 159 6.77 14.38 -23.21
CA ALA A 159 5.56 13.93 -22.55
C ALA A 159 5.70 12.48 -22.09
N VAL A 160 5.88 11.52 -23.00
CA VAL A 160 5.92 10.09 -22.64
C VAL A 160 6.98 9.80 -21.58
N ALA A 161 8.19 10.32 -21.76
CA ALA A 161 9.27 10.12 -20.83
C ALA A 161 8.98 10.74 -19.46
N ARG A 162 8.43 11.96 -19.41
CA ARG A 162 8.08 12.64 -18.16
C ARG A 162 6.98 11.90 -17.42
N LEU A 163 5.99 11.38 -18.15
CA LEU A 163 4.91 10.57 -17.58
C LEU A 163 5.43 9.27 -16.97
N ALA A 164 6.30 8.56 -17.69
CA ALA A 164 6.94 7.35 -17.18
C ALA A 164 7.73 7.63 -15.89
N GLN A 165 8.45 8.76 -15.83
CA GLN A 165 9.18 9.18 -14.64
C GLN A 165 8.26 9.56 -13.47
N LEU A 166 7.19 10.33 -13.71
CA LEU A 166 6.22 10.70 -12.68
C LEU A 166 5.53 9.46 -12.09
N ALA A 167 5.19 8.48 -12.94
CA ALA A 167 4.63 7.21 -12.48
C ALA A 167 5.62 6.45 -11.57
N GLN A 168 6.91 6.42 -11.94
CA GLN A 168 7.95 5.80 -11.11
C GLN A 168 8.17 6.55 -9.79
N ASP A 169 8.21 7.89 -9.82
CA ASP A 169 8.38 8.73 -8.64
C ASP A 169 7.23 8.55 -7.65
N LEU A 170 5.99 8.47 -8.15
CA LEU A 170 4.82 8.23 -7.31
C LEU A 170 4.84 6.83 -6.67
N GLN A 171 5.34 5.80 -7.37
CA GLN A 171 5.53 4.46 -6.79
C GLN A 171 6.61 4.46 -5.69
N ARG A 172 7.72 5.18 -5.87
CA ARG A 172 8.77 5.30 -4.85
C ARG A 172 8.26 6.05 -3.62
N ALA A 173 7.61 7.19 -3.83
CA ALA A 173 7.00 7.97 -2.75
C ALA A 173 5.94 7.17 -1.97
N ARG A 174 5.21 6.27 -2.63
CA ARG A 174 4.31 5.32 -1.98
C ARG A 174 5.05 4.38 -1.04
N ALA A 175 6.15 3.78 -1.46
CA ALA A 175 6.93 2.86 -0.64
C ALA A 175 7.51 3.56 0.60
N GLU A 176 8.05 4.77 0.41
CA GLU A 176 8.60 5.59 1.50
C GLU A 176 7.52 6.02 2.49
N ALA A 177 6.37 6.51 2.00
CA ALA A 177 5.26 6.93 2.86
C ALA A 177 4.66 5.77 3.67
N ALA A 178 4.51 4.59 3.06
CA ALA A 178 4.08 3.39 3.77
C ALA A 178 5.08 3.01 4.88
N GLY A 179 6.39 3.09 4.61
CA GLY A 179 7.43 2.87 5.61
C GLY A 179 7.37 3.86 6.78
N LEU A 180 7.15 5.15 6.50
CA LEU A 180 7.02 6.19 7.52
C LEU A 180 5.78 6.02 8.40
N GLU A 181 4.63 5.69 7.82
CA GLU A 181 3.40 5.43 8.60
C GLU A 181 3.54 4.16 9.46
N VAL A 182 4.14 3.10 8.93
CA VAL A 182 4.49 1.91 9.71
C VAL A 182 5.43 2.26 10.86
N ALA A 183 6.46 3.09 10.63
CA ALA A 183 7.37 3.53 11.68
C ALA A 183 6.68 4.39 12.76
N ARG A 184 5.77 5.29 12.36
CA ARG A 184 4.94 6.08 13.30
C ARG A 184 4.04 5.19 14.14
N GLU A 185 3.40 4.22 13.50
CA GLU A 185 2.55 3.25 14.19
C GLU A 185 3.34 2.46 15.23
N ARG A 186 4.52 1.95 14.86
CA ARG A 186 5.44 1.26 15.78
C ARG A 186 5.74 2.11 17.01
N LEU A 187 6.09 3.38 16.82
CA LEU A 187 6.37 4.30 17.92
C LEU A 187 5.14 4.54 18.81
N ARG A 188 3.94 4.64 18.22
CA ARG A 188 2.70 4.80 18.98
C ARG A 188 2.43 3.57 19.87
N ILE A 189 2.54 2.38 19.29
CA ILE A 189 2.35 1.12 20.02
C ILE A 189 3.42 0.95 21.10
N ALA A 190 4.68 1.28 20.79
CA ALA A 190 5.77 1.23 21.75
C ALA A 190 5.56 2.13 22.97
N ARG A 191 5.10 3.37 22.77
CA ARG A 191 4.76 4.28 23.88
C ARG A 191 3.59 3.75 24.71
N GLY A 192 2.54 3.22 24.05
CA GLY A 192 1.38 2.63 24.73
C GLY A 192 1.76 1.42 25.58
N LEU A 193 2.51 0.47 25.02
CA LEU A 193 3.02 -0.70 25.72
C LEU A 193 3.96 -0.32 26.88
N GLY A 194 4.86 0.64 26.67
CA GLY A 194 5.74 1.14 27.71
C GLY A 194 4.99 1.78 28.89
N ALA A 195 3.96 2.56 28.61
CA ALA A 195 3.12 3.19 29.64
C ALA A 195 2.29 2.17 30.43
N ALA A 196 1.68 1.18 29.75
CA ALA A 196 0.84 0.17 30.39
C ALA A 196 1.65 -0.88 31.17
N LEU A 197 2.72 -1.41 30.58
CA LEU A 197 3.42 -2.59 31.10
C LEU A 197 4.75 -2.25 31.79
N GLY A 198 5.43 -1.20 31.35
CA GLY A 198 6.75 -0.84 31.87
C GLY A 198 6.71 -0.47 33.35
N GLY A 199 5.70 0.31 33.77
CA GLY A 199 5.52 0.69 35.17
C GLY A 199 5.24 -0.51 36.08
N ARG A 200 4.33 -1.39 35.68
CA ARG A 200 3.95 -2.58 36.47
C ARG A 200 5.07 -3.61 36.59
N LEU A 201 5.81 -3.85 35.51
CA LEU A 201 6.98 -4.73 35.56
C LEU A 201 8.08 -4.15 36.46
N ALA A 202 8.30 -2.83 36.43
CA ALA A 202 9.24 -2.17 37.32
C ALA A 202 8.79 -2.26 38.80
N GLU A 203 7.50 -2.09 39.09
CA GLU A 203 6.93 -2.28 40.42
C GLU A 203 7.13 -3.71 40.94
N ILE A 204 6.87 -4.73 40.11
CA ILE A 204 7.13 -6.13 40.47
C ILE A 204 8.61 -6.34 40.81
N LEU A 205 9.51 -5.75 40.01
CA LEU A 205 10.96 -5.85 40.20
C LEU A 205 11.41 -5.23 41.52
N VAL A 206 10.88 -4.05 41.86
CA VAL A 206 11.15 -3.37 43.13
C VAL A 206 10.61 -4.19 44.31
N ALA A 207 9.39 -4.73 44.18
CA ALA A 207 8.79 -5.57 45.21
C ALA A 207 9.62 -6.83 45.46
N LEU A 208 10.01 -7.56 44.41
CA LEU A 208 10.83 -8.78 44.52
C LEU A 208 12.21 -8.52 45.15
N ARG A 209 12.87 -7.40 44.78
CA ARG A 209 14.16 -7.02 45.35
C ARG A 209 14.06 -6.64 46.83
N ARG A 210 13.00 -5.94 47.24
CA ARG A 210 12.75 -5.64 48.66
C ARG A 210 12.49 -6.91 49.48
N SER A 211 11.70 -7.84 48.96
CA SER A 211 11.46 -9.14 49.62
C SER A 211 12.74 -9.95 49.84
N ALA A 212 13.70 -9.86 48.91
CA ALA A 212 14.97 -10.57 49.03
C ALA A 212 15.85 -10.01 50.17
N ALA A 213 15.66 -8.73 50.54
CA ALA A 213 16.35 -8.07 51.63
C ALA A 213 15.73 -8.40 53.00
N ASP A 214 14.40 -8.33 53.12
CA ASP A 214 13.70 -8.40 54.42
C ASP A 214 13.10 -9.79 54.76
N LEU A 215 13.16 -10.78 53.86
CA LEU A 215 12.66 -12.15 54.06
C LEU A 215 11.17 -12.25 54.48
N ASP A 216 10.36 -11.24 54.18
CA ASP A 216 8.94 -11.19 54.53
C ASP A 216 8.06 -11.87 53.47
N ARG A 217 6.97 -12.54 53.89
CA ARG A 217 6.09 -13.35 53.00
C ARG A 217 5.05 -12.54 52.24
N ASP A 218 4.61 -11.41 52.80
CA ASP A 218 3.56 -10.55 52.23
C ASP A 218 3.90 -9.95 50.83
N PRO A 219 5.15 -9.55 50.54
CA PRO A 219 5.48 -8.98 49.23
C PRO A 219 5.54 -10.00 48.07
N LEU A 220 5.64 -11.32 48.32
CA LEU A 220 5.54 -12.34 47.25
C LEU A 220 4.10 -12.48 46.72
N ALA A 221 3.12 -12.42 47.63
CA ALA A 221 1.70 -12.40 47.27
C ALA A 221 1.33 -11.10 46.53
N HIS A 222 1.95 -9.98 46.89
CA HIS A 222 1.84 -8.73 46.15
C HIS A 222 2.43 -8.87 44.72
N ALA A 223 3.67 -9.32 44.57
CA ALA A 223 4.32 -9.52 43.27
C ALA A 223 3.52 -10.46 42.34
N THR A 224 2.96 -11.54 42.87
CA THR A 224 2.14 -12.50 42.10
C THR A 224 0.80 -11.89 41.66
N ARG A 225 0.14 -11.08 42.52
CA ARG A 225 -1.08 -10.34 42.15
C ARG A 225 -0.81 -9.31 41.06
N THR A 226 0.27 -8.54 41.19
CA THR A 226 0.69 -7.56 40.19
C THR A 226 1.07 -8.23 38.86
N ALA A 227 1.73 -9.39 38.89
CA ALA A 227 2.02 -10.18 37.69
C ALA A 227 0.75 -10.70 36.99
N ARG A 228 -0.27 -11.15 37.73
CA ARG A 228 -1.58 -11.52 37.14
C ARG A 228 -2.29 -10.31 36.51
N ALA A 229 -2.26 -9.16 37.18
CA ALA A 229 -2.84 -7.93 36.65
C ALA A 229 -2.14 -7.49 35.36
N ALA A 230 -0.80 -7.55 35.32
CA ALA A 230 -0.01 -7.28 34.12
C ALA A 230 -0.32 -8.29 33.00
N LEU A 231 -0.47 -9.59 33.31
CA LEU A 231 -0.80 -10.62 32.31
C LEU A 231 -2.19 -10.41 31.70
N ALA A 232 -3.19 -10.04 32.51
CA ALA A 232 -4.53 -9.73 32.03
C ALA A 232 -4.54 -8.50 31.11
N GLU A 233 -3.71 -7.51 31.43
CA GLU A 233 -3.54 -6.31 30.61
C GLU A 233 -2.77 -6.59 29.31
N VAL A 234 -1.71 -7.40 29.33
CA VAL A 234 -1.05 -7.87 28.09
C VAL A 234 -2.04 -8.58 27.18
N ARG A 235 -2.89 -9.47 27.73
CA ARG A 235 -3.92 -10.16 26.96
C ARG A 235 -4.95 -9.18 26.41
N SER A 236 -5.44 -8.27 27.24
CA SER A 236 -6.38 -7.22 26.80
C SER A 236 -5.79 -6.32 25.73
N VAL A 237 -4.51 -5.96 25.81
CA VAL A 237 -3.81 -5.12 24.83
C VAL A 237 -3.56 -5.90 23.54
N ALA A 238 -3.17 -7.18 23.63
CA ALA A 238 -3.00 -8.05 22.46
C ALA A 238 -4.34 -8.33 21.76
N ASP A 239 -5.42 -8.51 22.52
CA ASP A 239 -6.78 -8.64 22.02
C ASP A 239 -7.26 -7.32 21.41
N ASP A 240 -6.91 -6.17 22.01
CA ASP A 240 -7.19 -4.86 21.43
C ASP A 240 -6.54 -4.63 20.07
N TYR A 241 -5.44 -5.33 19.76
CA TYR A 241 -4.77 -5.27 18.47
C TYR A 241 -5.18 -6.41 17.52
N ARG A 242 -5.88 -7.45 18.01
CA ARG A 242 -6.46 -8.52 17.19
C ARG A 242 -7.89 -8.15 16.83
N ASP A 243 -8.10 -7.89 15.55
CA ASP A 243 -9.38 -7.72 14.87
C ASP A 243 -10.45 -6.95 15.67
N ARG A 244 -10.28 -5.61 15.74
CA ARG A 244 -11.30 -4.65 16.22
C ARG A 244 -12.47 -4.50 15.23
N SER A 245 -12.92 -5.58 14.59
CA SER A 245 -14.10 -5.49 13.77
C SER A 245 -15.32 -5.42 14.67
N LEU A 246 -16.22 -4.48 14.38
CA LEU A 246 -17.49 -4.39 15.08
C LEU A 246 -18.26 -5.71 14.97
N ALA A 247 -18.10 -6.44 13.86
CA ALA A 247 -18.69 -7.77 13.67
C ALA A 247 -18.19 -8.79 14.71
N ALA A 248 -16.87 -8.90 14.90
CA ALA A 248 -16.30 -9.83 15.89
C ALA A 248 -16.71 -9.45 17.33
N GLU A 249 -16.73 -8.15 17.65
CA GLU A 249 -17.17 -7.69 18.98
C GLU A 249 -18.67 -7.90 19.22
N ILE A 250 -19.52 -7.83 18.18
CA ILE A 250 -20.95 -8.17 18.30
C ILE A 250 -21.12 -9.66 18.65
N ASP A 251 -20.38 -10.55 18.01
CA ASP A 251 -20.44 -11.98 18.30
C ASP A 251 -19.93 -12.28 19.72
N ALA A 252 -18.81 -11.68 20.14
CA ALA A 252 -18.27 -11.81 21.49
C ALA A 252 -19.26 -11.30 22.55
N ALA A 253 -19.83 -10.11 22.33
CA ALA A 253 -20.82 -9.51 23.23
C ALA A 253 -22.06 -10.41 23.39
N ARG A 254 -22.57 -11.00 22.29
CA ARG A 254 -23.69 -11.94 22.34
C ARG A 254 -23.37 -13.12 23.24
N THR A 255 -22.22 -13.76 23.03
CA THR A 255 -21.81 -14.94 23.81
C THR A 255 -21.70 -14.65 25.29
N VAL A 256 -21.06 -13.52 25.68
CA VAL A 256 -20.87 -13.17 27.09
C VAL A 256 -22.20 -12.82 27.77
N LEU A 257 -23.08 -12.07 27.10
CA LEU A 257 -24.38 -11.68 27.65
C LEU A 257 -25.34 -12.87 27.79
N GLU A 258 -25.39 -13.76 26.80
CA GLU A 258 -26.21 -14.98 26.88
C GLU A 258 -25.73 -15.92 28.01
N ALA A 259 -24.42 -16.03 28.21
CA ALA A 259 -23.85 -16.78 29.32
C ALA A 259 -24.20 -16.18 30.70
N ALA A 260 -24.45 -14.86 30.76
CA ALA A 260 -24.91 -14.16 31.95
C ALA A 260 -26.44 -14.21 32.14
N GLY A 261 -27.18 -14.92 31.28
CA GLY A 261 -28.64 -15.06 31.36
C GLY A 261 -29.43 -13.92 30.72
N THR A 262 -28.78 -12.99 30.03
CA THR A 262 -29.42 -11.88 29.30
C THR A 262 -29.93 -12.35 27.94
N ARG A 263 -31.18 -12.02 27.58
CA ARG A 263 -31.69 -12.24 26.22
C ARG A 263 -31.10 -11.20 25.26
N VAL A 264 -30.32 -11.63 24.26
CA VAL A 264 -29.68 -10.73 23.29
C VAL A 264 -30.42 -10.75 21.95
N THR A 265 -30.73 -9.58 21.38
CA THR A 265 -31.19 -9.46 19.99
C THR A 265 -30.28 -8.54 19.19
N VAL A 266 -29.72 -9.06 18.10
CA VAL A 266 -28.82 -8.31 17.21
C VAL A 266 -29.53 -7.97 15.89
N ARG A 267 -29.50 -6.70 15.49
CA ARG A 267 -29.86 -6.25 14.14
C ARG A 267 -28.70 -5.45 13.56
N ALA A 268 -27.90 -6.09 12.71
CA ALA A 268 -26.79 -5.47 12.00
C ALA A 268 -26.91 -5.77 10.50
N ALA A 269 -26.82 -4.74 9.66
CA ALA A 269 -26.67 -4.94 8.22
C ALA A 269 -25.19 -5.28 7.89
N PRO A 270 -24.91 -6.10 6.86
CA PRO A 270 -23.54 -6.35 6.41
C PRO A 270 -22.94 -5.03 5.91
N LEU A 271 -21.96 -4.49 6.63
CA LEU A 271 -21.41 -3.15 6.44
C LEU A 271 -19.89 -3.21 6.40
N ALA A 272 -19.30 -2.75 5.30
CA ALA A 272 -17.86 -2.51 5.19
C ALA A 272 -17.55 -1.11 5.77
N LEU A 273 -17.19 -1.05 7.05
CA LEU A 273 -16.84 0.19 7.72
C LEU A 273 -15.36 0.57 7.46
N PRO A 274 -15.02 1.87 7.34
CA PRO A 274 -13.63 2.32 7.42
C PRO A 274 -13.02 1.91 8.77
N GLY A 275 -11.78 1.42 8.79
CA GLY A 275 -11.20 0.74 9.96
C GLY A 275 -11.09 1.61 11.24
N GLY A 276 -11.00 2.93 11.10
CA GLY A 276 -11.04 3.84 12.26
C GLY A 276 -12.43 3.91 12.91
N ILE A 277 -13.49 3.91 12.08
CA ILE A 277 -14.89 3.93 12.53
C ILE A 277 -15.26 2.56 13.11
N ASP A 278 -14.88 1.49 12.42
CA ASP A 278 -15.10 0.10 12.84
C ASP A 278 -14.52 -0.15 14.25
N ALA A 279 -13.25 0.23 14.45
CA ALA A 279 -12.57 0.09 15.73
C ALA A 279 -13.17 0.95 16.85
N ALA A 280 -13.60 2.18 16.56
CA ALA A 280 -14.22 3.05 17.55
C ALA A 280 -15.58 2.51 18.01
N LEU A 281 -16.41 2.04 17.08
CA LEU A 281 -17.71 1.43 17.41
C LEU A 281 -17.54 0.10 18.16
N ALA A 282 -16.56 -0.72 17.76
CA ALA A 282 -16.17 -1.95 18.45
C ALA A 282 -15.78 -1.67 19.92
N ALA A 283 -14.95 -0.65 20.16
CA ALA A 283 -14.55 -0.23 21.51
C ALA A 283 -15.73 0.27 22.36
N VAL A 284 -16.63 1.06 21.77
CA VAL A 284 -17.88 1.50 22.43
C VAL A 284 -18.70 0.28 22.86
N LEU A 285 -18.94 -0.69 21.97
CA LEU A 285 -19.73 -1.87 22.27
C LEU A 285 -19.13 -2.66 23.44
N ARG A 286 -17.84 -2.98 23.35
CA ARG A 286 -17.13 -3.75 24.38
C ARG A 286 -17.16 -3.07 25.75
N ARG A 287 -16.78 -1.77 25.82
CA ARG A 287 -16.79 -1.03 27.09
C ARG A 287 -18.20 -0.94 27.68
N THR A 288 -19.22 -0.79 26.82
CA THR A 288 -20.63 -0.78 27.27
C THR A 288 -21.02 -2.12 27.89
N VAL A 289 -20.74 -3.24 27.21
CA VAL A 289 -21.10 -4.58 27.69
C VAL A 289 -20.41 -4.91 29.02
N VAL A 290 -19.11 -4.59 29.13
CA VAL A 290 -18.36 -4.79 30.37
C VAL A 290 -18.92 -3.93 31.51
N ALA A 291 -19.23 -2.67 31.25
CA ALA A 291 -19.77 -1.76 32.25
C ALA A 291 -21.17 -2.17 32.75
N VAL A 292 -22.00 -2.70 31.85
CA VAL A 292 -23.34 -3.22 32.20
C VAL A 292 -23.22 -4.50 33.03
N LEU A 293 -22.43 -5.48 32.60
CA LEU A 293 -22.26 -6.74 33.33
C LEU A 293 -21.69 -6.56 34.75
N ARG A 294 -20.77 -5.60 34.93
CA ARG A 294 -20.23 -5.26 36.26
C ARG A 294 -21.28 -4.72 37.23
N ARG A 295 -22.40 -4.18 36.72
CA ARG A 295 -23.47 -3.56 37.50
C ARG A 295 -24.70 -4.47 37.69
N GLY A 296 -24.73 -5.62 37.03
CA GLY A 296 -25.83 -6.58 37.05
C GLY A 296 -26.30 -6.92 35.64
N ALA A 297 -26.51 -8.21 35.36
CA ALA A 297 -26.94 -8.67 34.05
C ALA A 297 -28.39 -8.22 33.76
N PRO A 298 -28.64 -7.49 32.66
CA PRO A 298 -30.00 -7.06 32.30
C PRO A 298 -30.84 -8.24 31.80
N GLU A 299 -32.16 -8.11 31.85
CA GLU A 299 -33.08 -9.14 31.32
C GLU A 299 -33.01 -9.23 29.80
N GLN A 300 -32.89 -8.08 29.12
CA GLN A 300 -32.75 -8.00 27.67
C GLN A 300 -31.67 -6.99 27.27
N CYS A 301 -30.88 -7.35 26.25
CA CYS A 301 -29.95 -6.46 25.56
C CYS A 301 -30.28 -6.45 24.07
N ARG A 302 -30.40 -5.26 23.46
CA ARG A 302 -30.55 -5.12 22.00
C ARG A 302 -29.38 -4.33 21.43
N ILE A 303 -28.70 -4.94 20.46
CA ILE A 303 -27.60 -4.32 19.72
C ILE A 303 -28.11 -4.03 18.31
N ARG A 304 -28.07 -2.77 17.92
CA ARG A 304 -28.53 -2.31 16.61
C ARG A 304 -27.46 -1.49 15.91
N VAL A 305 -27.16 -1.86 14.67
CA VAL A 305 -26.26 -1.10 13.79
C VAL A 305 -27.08 -0.59 12.61
N ASP A 306 -27.31 0.73 12.57
CA ASP A 306 -28.12 1.40 11.55
C ASP A 306 -27.23 2.29 10.65
N GLY A 307 -27.44 2.26 9.32
CA GLY A 307 -26.66 3.08 8.38
C GLY A 307 -25.14 2.84 8.45
N PRO A 308 -24.31 3.70 7.85
CA PRO A 308 -22.88 3.41 7.68
C PRO A 308 -21.99 3.66 8.90
N ALA A 309 -22.50 4.16 10.04
CA ALA A 309 -21.71 4.34 11.27
C ALA A 309 -22.54 4.75 12.51
N ARG A 310 -23.70 4.11 12.75
CA ARG A 310 -24.47 4.31 13.98
C ARG A 310 -24.63 2.98 14.73
N LEU A 311 -24.11 2.95 15.95
CA LEU A 311 -24.28 1.84 16.89
C LEU A 311 -25.21 2.28 18.01
N ARG A 312 -26.25 1.50 18.31
CA ARG A 312 -27.12 1.69 19.46
C ARG A 312 -27.21 0.40 20.27
N VAL A 313 -26.94 0.49 21.57
CA VAL A 313 -27.03 -0.61 22.53
C VAL A 313 -28.02 -0.24 23.63
N SER A 314 -29.11 -0.99 23.75
CA SER A 314 -30.18 -0.73 24.73
C SER A 314 -30.36 -1.90 25.69
N PHE A 315 -30.68 -1.60 26.95
CA PHE A 315 -30.82 -2.58 28.04
C PHE A 315 -32.20 -2.47 28.69
N SER A 316 -32.76 -3.57 29.21
CA SER A 316 -33.98 -3.55 30.05
C SER A 316 -33.81 -4.41 31.30
N GLY A 317 -34.33 -3.94 32.44
CA GLY A 317 -34.35 -4.69 33.71
C GLY A 317 -33.57 -4.08 34.89
N ALA A 318 -33.03 -2.87 34.76
CA ALA A 318 -32.54 -2.07 35.89
C ALA A 318 -33.06 -0.63 35.70
N ASP A 319 -33.70 -0.06 36.73
CA ASP A 319 -34.41 1.23 36.75
C ASP A 319 -33.93 2.25 35.71
N ALA A 320 -34.61 2.32 34.56
CA ALA A 320 -34.22 3.15 33.43
C ALA A 320 -35.37 4.08 33.00
N ALA A 321 -35.56 5.17 33.75
CA ALA A 321 -36.33 6.31 33.32
C ALA A 321 -35.63 7.62 33.75
N ALA A 322 -34.65 8.07 32.96
CA ALA A 322 -34.10 9.43 33.03
C ALA A 322 -33.73 9.93 31.62
N PRO A 323 -33.87 11.23 31.31
CA PRO A 323 -33.60 11.80 29.99
C PRO A 323 -32.09 11.86 29.68
N ALA A 324 -31.73 11.76 28.40
CA ALA A 324 -30.36 11.69 27.91
C ALA A 324 -29.57 13.00 28.14
N GLY A 325 -28.45 12.91 28.86
CA GLY A 325 -27.43 13.96 28.94
C GLY A 325 -26.36 13.75 27.86
N GLY A 326 -26.22 14.70 26.93
CA GLY A 326 -25.20 14.63 25.88
C GLY A 326 -23.83 15.04 26.40
N LEU A 327 -22.83 14.15 26.27
CA LEU A 327 -21.43 14.50 26.53
C LEU A 327 -20.85 15.17 25.28
N THR A 328 -20.60 16.48 25.35
CA THR A 328 -19.87 17.21 24.31
C THR A 328 -18.42 17.40 24.75
N GLY A 329 -17.47 16.93 23.94
CA GLY A 329 -16.05 17.23 24.11
C GLY A 329 -15.80 18.70 23.79
N GLY A 330 -15.66 19.53 24.81
CA GLY A 330 -15.33 20.94 24.66
C GLY A 330 -13.85 21.15 24.34
N SER A 331 -13.54 21.56 23.11
CA SER A 331 -12.37 22.39 22.82
C SER A 331 -12.85 23.85 22.68
N GLY A 332 -12.58 24.69 23.68
CA GLY A 332 -12.98 26.10 23.65
C GLY A 332 -12.71 26.80 24.96
N GLY A 333 -11.42 26.99 25.30
CA GLY A 333 -11.02 27.92 26.35
C GLY A 333 -11.22 29.37 25.88
N GLY A 334 -12.12 30.08 26.56
CA GLY A 334 -12.35 31.51 26.38
C GLY A 334 -12.85 32.11 27.68
N LEU A 335 -11.93 32.64 28.48
CA LEU A 335 -12.23 33.49 29.63
C LEU A 335 -12.86 34.80 29.15
N MET A 336 -14.11 35.08 29.52
CA MET A 336 -14.59 36.44 29.74
C MET A 336 -15.58 36.49 30.91
N SER A 337 -15.30 37.46 31.79
CA SER A 337 -16.04 37.89 32.97
C SER A 337 -17.36 38.59 32.62
N GLY A 338 -18.39 38.47 33.46
CA GLY A 338 -19.58 39.32 33.41
C GLY A 338 -20.69 38.95 34.41
N ALA A 339 -20.89 39.82 35.40
CA ALA A 339 -21.77 39.75 36.58
C ALA A 339 -23.30 39.55 36.40
N GLY A 340 -23.95 39.15 37.51
CA GLY A 340 -25.38 39.25 37.83
C GLY A 340 -25.98 37.88 38.18
N GLY A 341 -26.43 37.53 39.39
CA GLY A 341 -27.09 38.29 40.46
C GLY A 341 -28.55 37.84 40.54
N GLY A 342 -28.92 37.00 41.52
CA GLY A 342 -30.34 36.66 41.79
C GLY A 342 -30.58 35.38 42.60
N GLN A 343 -31.00 35.55 43.85
CA GLN A 343 -31.47 34.52 44.80
C GLN A 343 -32.87 33.96 44.45
N ALA A 344 -33.07 32.66 44.70
CA ALA A 344 -34.27 32.03 45.27
C ALA A 344 -33.89 30.54 45.48
N GLY A 345 -34.00 29.90 46.64
CA GLY A 345 -35.18 29.75 47.49
C GLY A 345 -35.41 28.24 47.62
N ALA A 346 -35.28 27.71 48.83
CA ALA A 346 -35.27 26.30 49.18
C ALA A 346 -36.55 25.52 48.78
N PHE A 347 -36.42 24.22 48.50
CA PHE A 347 -37.33 23.17 49.00
C PHE A 347 -36.68 21.79 48.83
N SER A 348 -36.63 21.04 49.93
CA SER A 348 -36.22 19.64 50.04
C SER A 348 -37.26 18.72 49.42
N ASP A 349 -36.82 17.76 48.59
CA ASP A 349 -37.56 16.53 48.33
C ASP A 349 -36.56 15.35 48.25
N GLU A 350 -36.24 14.81 49.43
CA GLU A 350 -35.57 13.51 49.57
C GLU A 350 -36.64 12.42 49.46
N GLY A 351 -36.70 11.74 48.32
CA GLY A 351 -37.54 10.55 48.17
C GLY A 351 -37.65 10.05 46.74
N SER A 352 -36.98 8.92 46.44
CA SER A 352 -37.23 8.01 45.30
C SER A 352 -36.58 8.23 43.92
N GLY A 353 -35.68 9.21 43.72
CA GLY A 353 -34.98 9.42 42.42
C GLY A 353 -33.56 8.84 42.26
N GLY A 354 -33.00 8.19 43.28
CA GLY A 354 -31.54 8.01 43.42
C GLY A 354 -30.87 6.85 42.67
N SER A 355 -31.57 5.78 42.29
CA SER A 355 -30.92 4.59 41.70
C SER A 355 -30.62 4.74 40.20
N ALA A 356 -31.52 5.37 39.44
CA ALA A 356 -31.41 5.48 37.98
C ALA A 356 -30.29 6.45 37.55
N GLY A 357 -30.15 7.60 38.23
CA GLY A 357 -29.12 8.60 37.93
C GLY A 357 -27.70 8.11 38.21
N ALA A 358 -27.50 7.39 39.33
CA ALA A 358 -26.20 6.81 39.68
C ALA A 358 -25.74 5.72 38.68
N TRP A 359 -26.70 4.98 38.11
CA TRP A 359 -26.42 3.95 37.11
C TRP A 359 -25.96 4.57 35.77
N THR A 360 -26.64 5.63 35.32
CA THR A 360 -26.28 6.36 34.10
C THR A 360 -24.97 7.13 34.24
N ASP A 361 -24.71 7.77 35.38
CA ASP A 361 -23.48 8.50 35.63
C ASP A 361 -22.26 7.57 35.65
N GLY A 362 -22.40 6.39 36.25
CA GLY A 362 -21.37 5.36 36.18
C GLY A 362 -21.13 4.82 34.76
N LEU A 363 -22.16 4.74 33.92
CA LEU A 363 -22.02 4.31 32.53
C LEU A 363 -21.30 5.37 31.69
N ALA A 364 -21.61 6.64 31.91
CA ALA A 364 -20.93 7.78 31.31
C ALA A 364 -19.45 7.83 31.70
N GLU A 365 -19.13 7.59 32.97
CA GLU A 365 -17.76 7.46 33.49
C GLU A 365 -16.95 6.41 32.74
N ALA A 366 -17.50 5.20 32.60
CA ALA A 366 -16.84 4.06 31.97
C ALA A 366 -16.63 4.24 30.46
N LEU A 367 -17.41 5.12 29.84
CA LEU A 367 -17.38 5.40 28.40
C LEU A 367 -16.66 6.70 28.03
N ARG A 368 -16.06 7.42 29.00
CA ARG A 368 -15.38 8.70 28.72
C ARG A 368 -14.28 8.60 27.67
N GLU A 369 -13.44 7.57 27.73
CA GLU A 369 -12.40 7.34 26.71
C GLU A 369 -13.03 7.06 25.34
N SER A 370 -14.09 6.26 25.30
CA SER A 370 -14.82 5.99 24.05
C SER A 370 -15.50 7.24 23.50
N ALA A 371 -15.96 8.15 24.35
CA ALA A 371 -16.51 9.44 23.93
C ALA A 371 -15.45 10.33 23.28
N ALA A 372 -14.22 10.34 23.82
CA ALA A 372 -13.10 11.04 23.23
C ALA A 372 -12.69 10.44 21.87
N GLU A 373 -12.57 9.11 21.78
CA GLU A 373 -12.25 8.40 20.52
C GLU A 373 -13.31 8.64 19.42
N VAL A 374 -14.59 8.67 19.79
CA VAL A 374 -15.70 9.00 18.88
C VAL A 374 -15.67 10.48 18.49
N GLY A 375 -15.30 11.37 19.42
CA GLY A 375 -15.17 12.80 19.19
C GLY A 375 -14.03 13.17 18.24
N ASP A 376 -12.88 12.48 18.32
CA ASP A 376 -11.76 12.64 17.39
C ASP A 376 -12.14 12.32 15.93
N LEU A 377 -13.16 11.48 15.74
CA LEU A 377 -13.74 11.14 14.45
C LEU A 377 -14.90 12.07 14.04
N GLY A 378 -15.13 13.16 14.78
CA GLY A 378 -16.24 14.10 14.56
C GLY A 378 -17.61 13.54 14.95
N GLY A 379 -17.65 12.43 15.68
CA GLY A 379 -18.86 11.76 16.13
C GLY A 379 -19.39 12.28 17.47
N ARG A 380 -20.52 11.70 17.89
CA ARG A 380 -21.11 11.90 19.23
C ARG A 380 -21.45 10.56 19.87
N LEU A 381 -21.24 10.48 21.18
CA LEU A 381 -21.63 9.35 22.02
C LEU A 381 -22.64 9.84 23.06
N ASP A 382 -23.88 9.36 22.95
CA ASP A 382 -24.96 9.67 23.88
C ASP A 382 -25.12 8.49 24.85
N VAL A 383 -25.14 8.77 26.16
CA VAL A 383 -25.28 7.75 27.22
C VAL A 383 -26.54 8.06 28.04
N GLY A 384 -27.52 7.15 28.02
CA GLY A 384 -28.76 7.26 28.79
C GLY A 384 -29.39 5.88 29.00
N SER A 385 -30.70 5.74 28.77
CA SER A 385 -31.38 4.43 28.73
C SER A 385 -30.91 3.51 27.60
N ALA A 386 -30.13 4.06 26.66
CA ALA A 386 -29.34 3.34 25.68
C ALA A 386 -28.01 4.09 25.46
N VAL A 387 -27.00 3.36 25.00
CA VAL A 387 -25.74 3.94 24.52
C VAL A 387 -25.81 4.06 23.01
N GLU A 388 -25.69 5.27 22.49
CA GLU A 388 -25.75 5.54 21.05
C GLU A 388 -24.51 6.28 20.56
N ALA A 389 -23.72 5.62 19.71
CA ALA A 389 -22.60 6.22 19.02
C ALA A 389 -23.00 6.57 17.58
N ARG A 390 -22.75 7.81 17.17
CA ARG A 390 -22.98 8.32 15.82
C ARG A 390 -21.72 8.98 15.30
N ILE A 391 -21.10 8.38 14.30
CA ILE A 391 -19.94 8.96 13.62
C ILE A 391 -20.39 9.41 12.23
N PRO A 392 -20.21 10.67 11.82
CA PRO A 392 -20.52 11.10 10.47
C PRO A 392 -19.58 10.39 9.49
N VAL A 393 -20.14 9.57 8.61
CA VAL A 393 -19.41 9.09 7.43
C VAL A 393 -19.42 10.24 6.43
N GLY A 394 -18.50 11.17 6.60
CA GLY A 394 -18.29 12.23 5.63
C GLY A 394 -17.98 11.61 4.27
N GLN A 395 -18.78 11.94 3.26
CA GLN A 395 -18.20 12.14 1.93
C GLN A 395 -17.05 13.11 2.13
N GLU A 396 -15.82 12.69 1.84
CA GLU A 396 -14.60 13.48 2.03
C GLU A 396 -14.73 14.90 1.45
N SER A 397 -15.16 15.85 2.29
CA SER A 397 -15.05 17.30 2.05
C SER A 397 -14.05 17.92 3.03
N GLY A 398 -13.09 17.12 3.49
CA GLY A 398 -11.79 17.60 3.89
C GLY A 398 -10.80 17.05 2.89
N ARG A 399 -10.58 17.74 1.76
CA ARG A 399 -9.38 17.53 0.94
C ARG A 399 -8.21 17.69 1.89
N VAL A 400 -7.69 16.58 2.43
CA VAL A 400 -6.25 16.43 2.56
C VAL A 400 -5.76 16.82 1.18
N ARG A 401 -5.17 18.02 1.06
CA ARG A 401 -4.58 18.44 -0.20
C ARG A 401 -3.71 17.26 -0.60
N SER A 402 -4.15 16.55 -1.64
CA SER A 402 -3.35 15.57 -2.31
C SER A 402 -1.99 16.26 -2.53
N PRO A 403 -0.87 15.55 -2.35
CA PRO A 403 0.40 16.16 -2.68
C PRO A 403 0.25 16.80 -4.07
N ARG A 404 0.73 18.05 -4.20
CA ARG A 404 0.60 18.92 -5.40
C ARG A 404 0.78 18.20 -6.76
N PRO A 405 1.52 17.08 -6.92
CA PRO A 405 1.59 16.35 -8.19
C PRO A 405 0.26 15.78 -8.70
N VAL A 406 -0.67 15.34 -7.84
CA VAL A 406 -1.92 14.67 -8.28
C VAL A 406 -2.83 15.65 -9.01
N ASP A 407 -2.94 16.87 -8.48
CA ASP A 407 -3.75 17.92 -9.10
C ASP A 407 -3.07 18.52 -10.34
N ALA A 408 -1.74 18.50 -10.40
CA ALA A 408 -0.98 19.10 -11.50
C ALA A 408 -0.83 18.19 -12.72
N ALA A 409 -0.84 16.86 -12.55
CA ALA A 409 -0.63 15.90 -13.65
C ALA A 409 -1.63 16.07 -14.82
N PRO A 410 -2.96 16.21 -14.58
CA PRO A 410 -3.92 16.47 -15.66
C PRO A 410 -3.64 17.77 -16.41
N TRP A 411 -3.26 18.82 -15.69
CA TRP A 411 -2.93 20.12 -16.29
C TRP A 411 -1.63 20.09 -17.09
N LEU A 412 -0.63 19.34 -16.64
CA LEU A 412 0.59 19.11 -17.41
C LEU A 412 0.29 18.36 -18.71
N ALA A 413 -0.51 17.28 -18.63
CA ALA A 413 -0.89 16.52 -19.82
C ALA A 413 -1.66 17.40 -20.83
N PHE A 414 -2.60 18.20 -20.33
CA PHE A 414 -3.34 19.16 -21.13
C PHE A 414 -2.45 20.23 -21.76
N ALA A 415 -1.51 20.81 -20.99
CA ALA A 415 -0.61 21.85 -21.48
C ALA A 415 0.32 21.33 -22.59
N VAL A 416 0.85 20.10 -22.45
CA VAL A 416 1.69 19.50 -23.49
C VAL A 416 0.86 19.19 -24.74
N LEU A 417 -0.36 18.66 -24.59
CA LEU A 417 -1.23 18.41 -25.74
C LEU A 417 -1.65 19.71 -26.43
N LEU A 418 -1.99 20.76 -25.68
CA LEU A 418 -2.29 22.08 -26.23
C LEU A 418 -1.12 22.61 -27.08
N LEU A 419 0.11 22.46 -26.60
CA LEU A 419 1.29 22.88 -27.34
C LEU A 419 1.49 22.05 -28.62
N ILE A 420 1.24 20.74 -28.55
CA ILE A 420 1.23 19.86 -29.74
C ILE A 420 0.16 20.31 -30.74
N GLU A 421 -1.07 20.59 -30.31
CA GLU A 421 -2.16 21.04 -31.20
C GLU A 421 -1.89 22.40 -31.85
N VAL A 422 -1.35 23.35 -31.08
CA VAL A 422 -0.99 24.68 -31.62
C VAL A 422 0.06 24.55 -32.72
N ASP A 423 1.06 23.69 -32.53
CA ASP A 423 2.09 23.45 -33.53
C ASP A 423 1.55 22.68 -34.76
N HIS A 424 0.63 21.73 -34.57
CA HIS A 424 -0.05 21.04 -35.69
C HIS A 424 -0.87 22.01 -36.54
N LEU A 425 -1.62 22.92 -35.91
CA LEU A 425 -2.35 23.97 -36.61
C LEU A 425 -1.41 24.92 -37.33
N GLY A 426 -0.28 25.28 -36.71
CA GLY A 426 0.77 26.09 -37.35
C GLY A 426 1.39 25.41 -38.57
N SER A 427 1.70 24.11 -38.45
CA SER A 427 2.27 23.30 -39.52
C SER A 427 1.29 23.19 -40.70
N ALA A 428 0.02 22.88 -40.42
CA ALA A 428 -1.00 22.81 -41.45
C ALA A 428 -1.23 24.17 -42.11
N ALA A 429 -1.22 25.28 -41.35
CA ALA A 429 -1.36 26.61 -41.91
C ALA A 429 -0.21 26.98 -42.88
N LEU A 430 1.02 26.57 -42.58
CA LEU A 430 2.16 26.70 -43.51
C LEU A 430 1.95 25.84 -44.76
N ASP A 431 1.56 24.57 -44.61
CA ASP A 431 1.31 23.68 -45.75
C ASP A 431 0.19 24.22 -46.66
N LEU A 432 -0.86 24.80 -46.08
CA LEU A 432 -1.94 25.47 -46.81
C LEU A 432 -1.46 26.74 -47.53
N ALA A 433 -0.68 27.58 -46.85
CA ALA A 433 -0.15 28.83 -47.40
C ALA A 433 0.81 28.63 -48.57
N TYR A 434 1.57 27.53 -48.57
CA TYR A 434 2.59 27.23 -49.58
C TYR A 434 2.25 26.03 -50.49
N SER A 435 1.00 25.57 -50.47
CA SER A 435 0.52 24.42 -51.27
C SER A 435 0.79 24.54 -52.78
N SER A 436 0.90 25.76 -53.30
CA SER A 436 1.26 26.01 -54.71
C SER A 436 2.72 25.75 -55.06
N GLU A 437 3.65 25.79 -54.09
CA GLU A 437 5.10 25.63 -54.32
C GLU A 437 5.56 24.17 -54.15
N TYR A 438 4.92 23.38 -53.27
CA TYR A 438 5.33 21.99 -52.96
C TYR A 438 4.69 20.92 -53.86
N GLY A 439 3.95 21.31 -54.90
CA GLY A 439 3.40 20.35 -55.88
C GLY A 439 2.25 19.48 -55.36
N THR A 440 1.63 19.82 -54.23
CA THR A 440 0.48 19.10 -53.63
C THR A 440 -0.86 19.37 -54.35
N GLY A 441 -0.82 20.04 -55.51
CA GLY A 441 -1.99 20.52 -56.22
C GLY A 441 -2.53 21.81 -55.58
N SER A 442 -2.88 22.81 -56.40
CA SER A 442 -3.44 24.05 -55.89
C SER A 442 -4.80 23.77 -55.23
N LEU A 443 -4.86 23.87 -53.90
CA LEU A 443 -6.13 23.80 -53.18
C LEU A 443 -7.05 24.93 -53.67
N THR A 444 -8.31 24.60 -53.93
CA THR A 444 -9.33 25.59 -54.25
C THR A 444 -9.59 26.48 -53.03
N PRO A 445 -10.03 27.75 -53.21
CA PRO A 445 -10.38 28.64 -52.10
C PRO A 445 -11.41 28.01 -51.13
N THR A 446 -12.32 27.19 -51.66
CA THR A 446 -13.30 26.43 -50.90
C THR A 446 -12.65 25.38 -50.00
N GLN A 447 -11.66 24.64 -50.49
CA GLN A 447 -10.90 23.66 -49.68
C GLN A 447 -10.10 24.33 -48.57
N ILE A 448 -9.51 25.51 -48.84
CA ILE A 448 -8.82 26.31 -47.83
C ILE A 448 -9.80 26.74 -46.72
N LEU A 449 -10.98 27.22 -47.08
CA LEU A 449 -12.03 27.59 -46.12
C LEU A 449 -12.49 26.38 -45.28
N VAL A 450 -12.67 25.22 -45.92
CA VAL A 450 -13.02 23.98 -45.22
C VAL A 450 -11.91 23.59 -44.23
N ALA A 451 -10.64 23.64 -44.63
CA ALA A 451 -9.51 23.32 -43.76
C ALA A 451 -9.41 24.27 -42.56
N ALA A 452 -9.65 25.57 -42.78
CA ALA A 452 -9.62 26.61 -41.75
C ALA A 452 -10.70 26.41 -40.66
N VAL A 453 -11.78 25.67 -40.95
CA VAL A 453 -12.81 25.31 -39.97
C VAL A 453 -12.57 23.91 -39.39
N LEU A 454 -12.20 22.96 -40.25
CA LEU A 454 -12.07 21.54 -39.90
C LEU A 454 -10.91 21.27 -38.95
N LEU A 455 -9.72 21.84 -39.20
CA LEU A 455 -8.53 21.58 -38.38
C LEU A 455 -8.67 22.14 -36.95
N PRO A 456 -9.14 23.39 -36.73
CA PRO A 456 -9.42 23.87 -35.37
C PRO A 456 -10.53 23.07 -34.68
N SER A 457 -11.54 22.60 -35.42
CA SER A 457 -12.60 21.76 -34.85
C SER A 457 -12.07 20.42 -34.36
N LEU A 458 -11.16 19.78 -35.12
CA LEU A 458 -10.47 18.55 -34.70
C LEU A 458 -9.63 18.79 -33.45
N ALA A 459 -8.84 19.87 -33.40
CA ALA A 459 -8.04 20.24 -32.24
C ALA A 459 -8.91 20.50 -30.99
N LEU A 460 -10.01 21.23 -31.13
CA LEU A 460 -10.94 21.51 -30.01
C LEU A 460 -11.61 20.23 -29.48
N LEU A 461 -12.03 19.33 -30.39
CA LEU A 461 -12.55 18.02 -29.98
C LEU A 461 -11.48 17.19 -29.27
N GLN A 462 -10.23 17.24 -29.73
CA GLN A 462 -9.13 16.51 -29.12
C GLN A 462 -8.82 17.03 -27.71
N LEU A 463 -8.74 18.36 -27.55
CA LEU A 463 -8.60 19.01 -26.24
C LEU A 463 -9.77 18.69 -25.31
N ARG A 464 -11.00 18.56 -25.81
CA ARG A 464 -12.16 18.11 -25.01
C ARG A 464 -11.95 16.68 -24.48
N HIS A 465 -11.41 15.78 -25.30
CA HIS A 465 -11.16 14.39 -24.90
C HIS A 465 -10.08 14.27 -23.83
N VAL A 466 -9.09 15.16 -23.83
CA VAL A 466 -7.97 15.14 -22.88
C VAL A 466 -8.13 16.15 -21.74
N PHE A 467 -9.21 16.94 -21.75
CA PHE A 467 -9.46 17.95 -20.72
C PHE A 467 -9.37 17.36 -19.29
N PRO A 468 -8.66 18.04 -18.35
CA PRO A 468 -8.49 17.59 -16.99
C PRO A 468 -9.81 17.22 -16.31
N ARG A 469 -9.97 15.94 -15.92
CA ARG A 469 -11.12 15.46 -15.15
C ARG A 469 -10.67 14.71 -13.90
N PRO A 470 -11.26 15.00 -12.72
CA PRO A 470 -11.03 14.19 -11.52
C PRO A 470 -11.36 12.72 -11.83
N GLY A 471 -10.41 11.80 -11.65
CA GLY A 471 -10.61 10.37 -11.88
C GLY A 471 -10.36 9.85 -13.31
N GLY A 472 -10.06 10.73 -14.28
CA GLY A 472 -9.75 10.31 -15.65
C GLY A 472 -10.93 9.73 -16.43
N GLU A 473 -12.16 10.07 -16.05
CA GLU A 473 -13.37 9.68 -16.77
C GLU A 473 -13.41 10.28 -18.18
N PRO A 474 -13.96 9.56 -19.19
CA PRO A 474 -14.13 10.11 -20.53
C PRO A 474 -15.14 11.28 -20.51
N PRO A 475 -15.08 12.22 -21.49
CA PRO A 475 -16.04 13.30 -21.56
C PRO A 475 -17.48 12.79 -21.70
N LYS A 476 -18.44 13.61 -21.24
CA LYS A 476 -19.86 13.40 -21.59
C LYS A 476 -20.01 13.34 -23.10
N ALA A 477 -20.79 12.37 -23.58
CA ALA A 477 -21.02 12.07 -24.98
C ALA A 477 -19.77 11.63 -25.77
N TRP A 478 -18.74 11.05 -25.12
CA TRP A 478 -17.57 10.52 -25.83
C TRP A 478 -17.93 9.51 -26.93
N GLN A 479 -19.01 8.76 -26.73
CA GLN A 479 -19.58 7.81 -27.70
C GLN A 479 -20.02 8.48 -29.00
N VAL A 480 -20.27 9.79 -29.00
CA VAL A 480 -20.64 10.59 -30.17
C VAL A 480 -19.44 11.39 -30.67
N THR A 481 -18.68 11.99 -29.77
CA THR A 481 -17.58 12.88 -30.16
C THR A 481 -16.38 12.13 -30.74
N VAL A 482 -16.09 10.88 -30.33
CA VAL A 482 -15.02 10.08 -30.96
C VAL A 482 -15.40 9.67 -32.39
N PRO A 483 -16.58 9.07 -32.66
CA PRO A 483 -17.00 8.83 -34.06
C PRO A 483 -17.04 10.10 -34.90
N LEU A 484 -17.49 11.23 -34.33
CA LEU A 484 -17.46 12.51 -35.02
C LEU A 484 -16.03 12.94 -35.40
N GLN A 485 -15.05 12.79 -34.50
CA GLN A 485 -13.65 13.05 -34.83
C GLN A 485 -13.14 12.14 -35.95
N ILE A 486 -13.46 10.85 -35.91
CA ILE A 486 -13.08 9.89 -36.97
C ILE A 486 -13.66 10.33 -38.32
N VAL A 487 -14.95 10.69 -38.36
CA VAL A 487 -15.62 11.18 -39.57
C VAL A 487 -14.98 12.47 -40.05
N LEU A 488 -14.69 13.42 -39.17
CA LEU A 488 -14.06 14.69 -39.53
C LEU A 488 -12.63 14.49 -40.09
N VAL A 489 -11.86 13.55 -39.55
CA VAL A 489 -10.53 13.20 -40.11
C VAL A 489 -10.69 12.62 -41.52
N LEU A 490 -11.61 11.67 -41.72
CA LEU A 490 -11.85 11.06 -43.03
C LEU A 490 -12.35 12.09 -44.06
N VAL A 491 -13.31 12.93 -43.69
CA VAL A 491 -13.82 14.02 -44.54
C VAL A 491 -12.71 15.01 -44.85
N GLY A 492 -11.88 15.39 -43.85
CA GLY A 492 -10.75 16.27 -44.06
C GLY A 492 -9.77 15.71 -45.08
N VAL A 493 -9.42 14.43 -44.97
CA VAL A 493 -8.52 13.76 -45.92
C VAL A 493 -9.12 13.65 -47.32
N ILE A 494 -10.42 13.38 -47.44
CA ILE A 494 -11.10 13.31 -48.76
C ILE A 494 -11.18 14.70 -49.42
N VAL A 495 -11.46 15.75 -48.64
CA VAL A 495 -11.73 17.09 -49.18
C VAL A 495 -10.44 17.89 -49.37
N VAL A 496 -9.49 17.83 -48.44
CA VAL A 496 -8.28 18.67 -48.38
C VAL A 496 -6.99 17.85 -48.60
N GLY A 497 -7.07 16.51 -48.68
CA GLY A 497 -5.94 15.66 -49.05
C GLY A 497 -4.79 15.71 -48.04
N GLN A 498 -3.57 15.91 -48.55
CA GLN A 498 -2.32 15.89 -47.78
C GLN A 498 -2.16 17.08 -46.82
N ALA A 499 -2.98 18.13 -46.97
CA ALA A 499 -2.98 19.25 -46.03
C ALA A 499 -3.55 18.88 -44.65
N VAL A 500 -4.15 17.69 -44.49
CA VAL A 500 -4.45 17.12 -43.17
C VAL A 500 -3.21 16.35 -42.68
N PRO A 501 -2.53 16.81 -41.62
CA PRO A 501 -1.36 16.12 -41.10
C PRO A 501 -1.70 14.67 -40.69
N PRO A 502 -0.87 13.66 -41.07
CA PRO A 502 -1.09 12.26 -40.71
C PRO A 502 -1.25 12.01 -39.20
N SER A 503 -0.66 12.88 -38.38
CA SER A 503 -0.73 12.84 -36.93
C SER A 503 -2.13 13.11 -36.36
N TYR A 504 -3.03 13.84 -37.04
CA TYR A 504 -4.42 14.03 -36.57
C TYR A 504 -5.18 12.70 -36.44
N ALA A 505 -4.92 11.78 -37.36
CA ALA A 505 -5.48 10.43 -37.31
C ALA A 505 -4.97 9.66 -36.09
N ALA A 506 -3.69 9.85 -35.73
CA ALA A 506 -3.07 9.26 -34.56
C ALA A 506 -3.47 9.92 -33.23
N LEU A 507 -3.81 11.21 -33.23
CA LEU A 507 -4.39 11.89 -32.07
C LEU A 507 -5.73 11.22 -31.68
N VAL A 508 -6.59 10.95 -32.67
CA VAL A 508 -7.84 10.20 -32.45
C VAL A 508 -7.54 8.74 -32.07
N GLY A 509 -6.57 8.10 -32.74
CA GLY A 509 -6.15 6.74 -32.44
C GLY A 509 -5.65 6.55 -30.99
N GLY A 510 -4.90 7.50 -30.43
CA GLY A 510 -4.45 7.47 -29.04
C GLY A 510 -5.61 7.58 -28.04
N VAL A 511 -6.64 8.36 -28.38
CA VAL A 511 -7.90 8.44 -27.61
C VAL A 511 -8.67 7.12 -27.69
N VAL A 512 -8.71 6.48 -28.86
CA VAL A 512 -9.33 5.16 -29.06
C VAL A 512 -8.60 4.08 -28.24
N LEU A 513 -7.27 4.06 -28.27
CA LEU A 513 -6.44 3.15 -27.45
C LEU A 513 -6.74 3.30 -25.95
N TYR A 514 -7.04 4.52 -25.51
CA TYR A 514 -7.40 4.78 -24.12
C TYR A 514 -8.83 4.36 -23.77
N GLN A 515 -9.81 4.63 -24.66
CA GLN A 515 -11.23 4.46 -24.34
C GLN A 515 -11.77 3.05 -24.64
N PHE A 516 -11.24 2.37 -25.65
CA PHE A 516 -11.71 1.04 -26.10
C PHE A 516 -10.84 -0.09 -25.52
N ARG A 517 -11.40 -1.30 -25.45
CA ARG A 517 -10.67 -2.48 -24.96
C ARG A 517 -9.83 -3.15 -26.05
N PRO A 518 -8.64 -3.69 -25.72
CA PRO A 518 -7.93 -4.59 -26.60
C PRO A 518 -8.74 -5.90 -26.83
N PRO A 519 -8.59 -6.58 -27.98
CA PRO A 519 -7.69 -6.22 -29.10
C PRO A 519 -8.26 -5.17 -30.05
N TRP A 520 -9.57 -4.93 -30.03
CA TRP A 520 -10.25 -4.06 -31.01
C TRP A 520 -9.74 -2.62 -31.01
N SER A 521 -9.34 -2.08 -29.86
CA SER A 521 -8.73 -0.74 -29.81
C SER A 521 -7.45 -0.61 -30.63
N TRP A 522 -6.60 -1.65 -30.65
CA TRP A 522 -5.38 -1.68 -31.47
C TRP A 522 -5.69 -1.78 -32.95
N VAL A 523 -6.68 -2.61 -33.30
CA VAL A 523 -7.15 -2.76 -34.68
C VAL A 523 -7.68 -1.40 -35.18
N THR A 524 -8.59 -0.77 -34.43
CA THR A 524 -9.14 0.54 -34.80
C THR A 524 -8.06 1.62 -34.88
N ALA A 525 -7.12 1.68 -33.92
CA ALA A 525 -6.04 2.65 -33.96
C ALA A 525 -5.11 2.46 -35.18
N ALA A 526 -4.81 1.21 -35.55
CA ALA A 526 -4.05 0.91 -36.76
C ALA A 526 -4.82 1.33 -38.02
N PHE A 527 -6.11 1.01 -38.13
CA PHE A 527 -6.96 1.47 -39.24
C PHE A 527 -7.03 2.99 -39.33
N LEU A 528 -7.13 3.69 -38.20
CA LEU A 528 -7.15 5.15 -38.15
C LEU A 528 -5.85 5.79 -38.61
N VAL A 529 -4.71 5.11 -38.54
CA VAL A 529 -3.45 5.62 -39.11
C VAL A 529 -3.32 5.23 -40.57
N VAL A 530 -3.57 3.96 -40.91
CA VAL A 530 -3.33 3.42 -42.26
C VAL A 530 -4.29 4.03 -43.27
N VAL A 531 -5.61 3.97 -43.04
CA VAL A 531 -6.61 4.34 -44.06
C VAL A 531 -6.49 5.82 -44.48
N PRO A 532 -6.37 6.80 -43.56
CA PRO A 532 -6.20 8.19 -43.96
C PRO A 532 -4.90 8.44 -44.73
N VAL A 533 -3.80 7.76 -44.36
CA VAL A 533 -2.54 7.87 -45.11
C VAL A 533 -2.68 7.28 -46.51
N GLU A 534 -3.26 6.08 -46.65
CA GLU A 534 -3.51 5.49 -47.96
C GLU A 534 -4.37 6.43 -48.82
N ILE A 535 -5.48 6.98 -48.30
CA ILE A 535 -6.35 7.88 -49.08
C ILE A 535 -5.60 9.15 -49.54
N ALA A 536 -4.86 9.81 -48.65
CA ALA A 536 -4.18 11.08 -48.98
C ALA A 536 -2.86 10.91 -49.75
N TRP A 537 -2.18 9.78 -49.59
CA TRP A 537 -0.81 9.58 -50.06
C TRP A 537 -0.65 8.44 -51.09
N TRP A 538 -1.73 7.77 -51.52
CA TRP A 538 -1.70 6.65 -52.48
C TRP A 538 -0.87 6.93 -53.75
N SER A 539 -0.96 8.16 -54.25
CA SER A 539 -0.28 8.59 -55.48
C SER A 539 1.20 8.95 -55.28
N THR A 540 1.67 9.00 -54.03
CA THR A 540 3.06 9.35 -53.71
C THR A 540 3.97 8.13 -53.73
N PRO A 541 5.29 8.32 -53.89
CA PRO A 541 6.27 7.26 -53.71
C PRO A 541 6.11 6.51 -52.37
N TRP A 542 6.38 5.21 -52.37
CA TRP A 542 6.15 4.33 -51.21
C TRP A 542 6.91 4.77 -49.95
N ASP A 543 8.05 5.44 -50.12
CA ASP A 543 8.89 5.97 -49.04
C ASP A 543 8.26 7.20 -48.37
N ALA A 544 7.59 8.07 -49.14
CA ALA A 544 6.79 9.17 -48.60
C ALA A 544 5.58 8.65 -47.80
N GLN A 545 4.88 7.64 -48.35
CA GLN A 545 3.78 6.97 -47.65
C GLN A 545 4.26 6.33 -46.34
N ALA A 546 5.39 5.63 -46.37
CA ALA A 546 5.93 4.97 -45.19
C ALA A 546 6.40 5.97 -44.12
N ASN A 547 6.96 7.12 -44.51
CA ASN A 547 7.29 8.20 -43.57
C ASN A 547 6.02 8.80 -42.93
N ALA A 548 4.95 9.01 -43.71
CA ALA A 548 3.66 9.47 -43.18
C ALA A 548 3.05 8.46 -42.19
N LEU A 549 3.13 7.15 -42.47
CA LEU A 549 2.71 6.08 -41.57
C LEU A 549 3.52 6.07 -40.27
N VAL A 550 4.85 6.18 -40.36
CA VAL A 550 5.71 6.24 -39.17
C VAL A 550 5.37 7.48 -38.34
N PHE A 551 5.27 8.65 -38.98
CA PHE A 551 4.97 9.89 -38.29
C PHE A 551 3.62 9.83 -37.59
N GLY A 552 2.57 9.36 -38.26
CA GLY A 552 1.27 9.10 -37.63
C GLY A 552 1.41 8.14 -36.44
N THR A 553 2.02 6.97 -36.63
CA THR A 553 2.12 5.93 -35.59
C THR A 553 2.88 6.42 -34.34
N VAL A 554 3.92 7.26 -34.50
CA VAL A 554 4.72 7.80 -33.39
C VAL A 554 3.86 8.60 -32.40
N PHE A 555 2.78 9.26 -32.82
CA PHE A 555 1.91 10.03 -31.92
C PHE A 555 0.89 9.19 -31.14
N LEU A 556 0.61 7.95 -31.53
CA LEU A 556 -0.35 7.07 -30.83
C LEU A 556 0.05 6.86 -29.36
N GLY A 557 1.32 6.52 -29.12
CA GLY A 557 1.86 6.24 -27.79
C GLY A 557 1.83 7.45 -26.84
N PRO A 558 2.35 8.62 -27.24
CA PRO A 558 2.25 9.87 -26.50
C PRO A 558 0.82 10.29 -26.16
N VAL A 559 -0.10 10.24 -27.11
CA VAL A 559 -1.49 10.63 -26.87
C VAL A 559 -2.16 9.65 -25.94
N TYR A 560 -1.96 8.35 -26.12
CA TYR A 560 -2.43 7.32 -25.18
C TYR A 560 -1.90 7.59 -23.76
N ALA A 561 -0.59 7.84 -23.62
CA ALA A 561 0.04 8.07 -22.33
C ALA A 561 -0.50 9.33 -21.65
N LEU A 562 -0.69 10.42 -22.41
CA LEU A 562 -1.27 11.68 -21.92
C LEU A 562 -2.73 11.50 -21.49
N CYS A 563 -3.54 10.76 -22.26
CA CYS A 563 -4.92 10.41 -21.89
C CYS A 563 -4.99 9.54 -20.63
N ALA A 564 -4.07 8.58 -20.50
CA ALA A 564 -4.06 7.62 -19.41
C ALA A 564 -3.57 8.21 -18.09
N LEU A 565 -2.74 9.25 -18.13
CA LEU A 565 -2.05 9.77 -16.95
C LEU A 565 -2.97 10.15 -15.79
N PRO A 566 -4.04 10.96 -15.96
CA PRO A 566 -4.89 11.35 -14.83
C PRO A 566 -5.47 10.14 -14.10
N ALA A 567 -5.93 9.13 -14.86
CA ALA A 567 -6.46 7.89 -14.31
C ALA A 567 -5.38 7.06 -13.62
N VAL A 568 -4.17 6.99 -14.20
CA VAL A 568 -3.03 6.26 -13.62
C VAL A 568 -2.59 6.87 -12.30
N VAL A 569 -2.47 8.21 -12.24
CA VAL A 569 -2.07 8.93 -11.04
C VAL A 569 -3.12 8.79 -9.94
N ALA A 570 -4.41 8.94 -10.27
CA ALA A 570 -5.50 8.77 -9.30
C ALA A 570 -5.53 7.35 -8.70
N ARG A 571 -5.51 6.32 -9.55
CA ARG A 571 -5.47 4.92 -9.10
C ARG A 571 -4.22 4.57 -8.30
N LEU A 572 -3.09 5.20 -8.64
CA LEU A 572 -1.87 4.99 -7.90
C LEU A 572 -1.95 5.60 -6.49
N GLU A 573 -2.62 6.74 -6.33
CA GLU A 573 -2.86 7.33 -5.01
C GLU A 573 -3.85 6.48 -4.18
N GLU A 574 -4.93 5.99 -4.80
CA GLU A 574 -5.87 5.04 -4.15
C GLU A 574 -5.14 3.77 -3.69
N ALA A 575 -4.37 3.15 -4.57
CA ALA A 575 -3.60 1.96 -4.25
C ALA A 575 -2.55 2.24 -3.16
N ARG A 576 -1.94 3.44 -3.16
CA ARG A 576 -1.00 3.87 -2.11
C ARG A 576 -1.67 3.90 -0.76
N GLN A 577 -2.85 4.50 -0.65
CA GLN A 577 -3.62 4.55 0.59
C GLN A 577 -3.94 3.13 1.09
N GLU A 578 -4.38 2.25 0.19
CA GLU A 578 -4.70 0.87 0.54
C GLU A 578 -3.47 0.08 1.03
N THR A 579 -2.33 0.13 0.32
CA THR A 579 -1.12 -0.55 0.80
C THR A 579 -0.55 0.03 2.07
N THR A 580 -0.65 1.34 2.28
CA THR A 580 -0.22 1.96 3.53
C THR A 580 -1.07 1.44 4.67
N ARG A 581 -2.40 1.39 4.49
CA ARG A 581 -3.33 0.82 5.46
C ARG A 581 -3.03 -0.65 5.74
N LEU A 582 -2.84 -1.48 4.70
CA LEU A 582 -2.52 -2.90 4.87
C LEU A 582 -1.17 -3.12 5.55
N ALA A 583 -0.15 -2.32 5.22
CA ALA A 583 1.16 -2.41 5.85
C ALA A 583 1.08 -2.07 7.36
N VAL A 584 0.36 -1.02 7.72
CA VAL A 584 0.09 -0.64 9.11
C VAL A 584 -0.68 -1.75 9.85
N VAL A 585 -1.72 -2.32 9.24
CA VAL A 585 -2.49 -3.42 9.84
C VAL A 585 -1.65 -4.67 10.02
N LYS A 586 -0.87 -5.07 9.00
CA LYS A 586 0.04 -6.22 9.08
C LYS A 586 1.05 -6.02 10.21
N GLU A 587 1.58 -4.82 10.36
CA GLU A 587 2.50 -4.48 11.44
C GLU A 587 1.82 -4.53 12.81
N ARG A 588 0.60 -4.00 12.95
CA ARG A 588 -0.18 -4.11 14.20
C ARG A 588 -0.38 -5.56 14.62
N LEU A 589 -0.81 -6.41 13.69
CA LEU A 589 -1.03 -7.84 13.95
C LEU A 589 0.27 -8.56 14.31
N ARG A 590 1.39 -8.20 13.68
CA ARG A 590 2.72 -8.69 14.04
C ARG A 590 3.08 -8.32 15.47
N ILE A 591 3.00 -7.04 15.83
CA ILE A 591 3.33 -6.57 17.19
C ILE A 591 2.39 -7.21 18.23
N ALA A 592 1.10 -7.32 17.94
CA ALA A 592 0.14 -8.00 18.83
C ALA A 592 0.55 -9.45 19.11
N ARG A 593 1.00 -10.16 18.07
CA ARG A 593 1.52 -11.53 18.19
C ARG A 593 2.82 -11.55 19.00
N ASP A 594 3.77 -10.68 18.71
CA ASP A 594 5.07 -10.63 19.41
C ASP A 594 4.89 -10.28 20.90
N VAL A 595 3.99 -9.34 21.21
CA VAL A 595 3.58 -8.98 22.58
C VAL A 595 2.97 -10.18 23.29
N HIS A 596 2.02 -10.88 22.65
CA HIS A 596 1.36 -12.04 23.25
C HIS A 596 2.33 -13.20 23.48
N ASP A 597 3.11 -13.56 22.47
CA ASP A 597 3.97 -14.74 22.48
C ASP A 597 5.16 -14.56 23.43
N LEU A 598 5.76 -13.36 23.51
CA LEU A 598 6.93 -13.10 24.34
C LEU A 598 6.56 -12.70 25.77
N LEU A 599 5.71 -11.68 25.95
CA LEU A 599 5.37 -11.19 27.29
C LEU A 599 4.35 -12.09 27.98
N GLY A 600 3.40 -12.67 27.24
CA GLY A 600 2.41 -13.59 27.79
C GLY A 600 3.05 -14.84 28.40
N PHE A 601 4.10 -15.38 27.77
CA PHE A 601 4.85 -16.51 28.29
C PHE A 601 5.65 -16.14 29.54
N GLN A 602 6.46 -15.08 29.49
CA GLN A 602 7.32 -14.67 30.61
C GLN A 602 6.50 -14.28 31.85
N LEU A 603 5.38 -13.59 31.68
CA LEU A 603 4.47 -13.26 32.77
C LEU A 603 3.73 -14.50 33.32
N SER A 604 3.36 -15.45 32.47
CA SER A 604 2.76 -16.72 32.93
C SER A 604 3.75 -17.54 33.76
N ALA A 605 5.03 -17.57 33.35
CA ALA A 605 6.12 -18.20 34.10
C ALA A 605 6.31 -17.54 35.47
N LEU A 606 6.30 -16.20 35.51
CA LEU A 606 6.42 -15.41 36.73
C LEU A 606 5.28 -15.69 37.71
N VAL A 607 4.04 -15.74 37.23
CA VAL A 607 2.86 -16.08 38.05
C VAL A 607 2.98 -17.49 38.62
N LEU A 608 3.32 -18.48 37.77
CA LEU A 608 3.42 -19.87 38.20
C LEU A 608 4.54 -20.09 39.23
N LYS A 609 5.75 -19.56 38.97
CA LYS A 609 6.87 -19.64 39.93
C LYS A 609 6.54 -18.93 41.24
N GLY A 610 5.87 -17.78 41.19
CA GLY A 610 5.44 -17.05 42.38
C GLY A 610 4.46 -17.87 43.25
N GLU A 611 3.48 -18.52 42.63
CA GLU A 611 2.53 -19.40 43.33
C GLU A 611 3.21 -20.62 43.97
N LEU A 612 4.14 -21.25 43.26
CA LEU A 612 4.92 -22.38 43.77
C LEU A 612 5.81 -21.95 44.94
N ALA A 613 6.53 -20.84 44.80
CA ALA A 613 7.38 -20.30 45.85
C ALA A 613 6.58 -19.96 47.13
N GLY A 614 5.33 -19.53 47.00
CA GLY A 614 4.45 -19.25 48.14
C GLY A 614 3.89 -20.48 48.86
N ARG A 615 3.94 -21.67 48.25
CA ARG A 615 3.36 -22.91 48.82
C ARG A 615 4.35 -23.78 49.59
N LEU A 616 5.66 -23.54 49.50
CA LEU A 616 6.64 -24.35 50.24
C LEU A 616 6.86 -23.83 51.68
N PRO A 617 7.03 -24.73 52.67
CA PRO A 617 7.42 -24.35 54.04
C PRO A 617 8.79 -23.64 54.06
N ALA A 618 8.91 -22.61 54.89
CA ALA A 618 10.18 -21.90 55.10
C ALA A 618 11.11 -22.75 55.95
N ALA A 619 11.84 -23.69 55.32
CA ALA A 619 12.85 -24.49 56.01
C ALA A 619 14.26 -23.90 55.88
N ASP A 620 14.51 -23.04 54.88
CA ASP A 620 15.82 -22.44 54.63
C ASP A 620 15.72 -21.00 54.02
N PRO A 621 16.27 -19.97 54.70
CA PRO A 621 16.36 -18.59 54.20
C PRO A 621 17.19 -18.42 52.92
N GLU A 622 18.22 -19.24 52.70
CA GLU A 622 19.05 -19.14 51.48
C GLU A 622 18.27 -19.59 50.24
N THR A 623 17.57 -20.72 50.34
CA THR A 623 16.65 -21.21 49.31
C THR A 623 15.55 -20.19 48.99
N GLY A 624 15.05 -19.45 49.98
CA GLY A 624 14.08 -18.36 49.79
C GLY A 624 14.64 -17.19 48.97
N ARG A 625 15.87 -16.73 49.28
CA ARG A 625 16.55 -15.66 48.53
C ARG A 625 16.87 -16.07 47.10
N ALA A 626 17.33 -17.31 46.88
CA ALA A 626 17.60 -17.82 45.54
C ALA A 626 16.35 -17.81 44.63
N ARG A 627 15.19 -18.20 45.17
CA ARG A 627 13.91 -18.19 44.43
C ARG A 627 13.43 -16.77 44.10
N LEU A 628 13.62 -15.83 45.02
CA LEU A 628 13.31 -14.42 44.79
C LEU A 628 14.23 -13.81 43.72
N ALA A 629 15.52 -14.17 43.72
CA ALA A 629 16.47 -13.76 42.70
C ALA A 629 16.09 -14.30 41.30
N GLU A 630 15.63 -15.56 41.21
CA GLU A 630 15.13 -16.12 39.95
C GLU A 630 13.87 -15.39 39.42
N LEU A 631 12.93 -15.07 40.30
CA LEU A 631 11.74 -14.29 39.94
C LEU A 631 12.11 -12.88 39.47
N ALA A 632 13.07 -12.23 40.15
CA ALA A 632 13.58 -10.93 39.74
C ALA A 632 14.25 -11.01 38.35
N ALA A 633 15.06 -12.03 38.10
CA ALA A 633 15.69 -12.26 36.80
C ALA A 633 14.67 -12.55 35.67
N LEU A 634 13.53 -13.18 35.98
CA LEU A 634 12.42 -13.35 35.04
C LEU A 634 11.72 -12.02 34.74
N ALA A 635 11.48 -11.20 35.76
CA ALA A 635 10.89 -9.86 35.58
C ALA A 635 11.82 -8.92 34.80
N GLU A 636 13.14 -8.98 35.02
CA GLU A 636 14.14 -8.23 34.26
C GLU A 636 14.16 -8.62 32.79
N ARG A 637 14.10 -9.93 32.50
CA ARG A 637 13.97 -10.45 31.13
C ARG A 637 12.68 -9.99 30.47
N ALA A 638 11.55 -10.01 31.18
CA ALA A 638 10.28 -9.49 30.66
C ALA A 638 10.34 -8.00 30.32
N LEU A 639 11.03 -7.20 31.14
CA LEU A 639 11.25 -5.79 30.87
C LEU A 639 12.19 -5.56 29.68
N ALA A 640 13.23 -6.39 29.53
CA ALA A 640 14.14 -6.34 28.39
C ALA A 640 13.42 -6.73 27.08
N SER A 641 12.61 -7.79 27.11
CA SER A 641 11.72 -8.21 26.02
C SER A 641 10.74 -7.11 25.59
N LEU A 642 10.12 -6.41 26.54
CA LEU A 642 9.25 -5.27 26.25
C LEU A 642 10.02 -4.16 25.52
N ARG A 643 11.28 -3.92 25.91
CA ARG A 643 12.17 -2.94 25.26
C ARG A 643 12.68 -3.41 23.89
N SER A 644 12.78 -4.72 23.65
CA SER A 644 13.22 -5.26 22.36
C SER A 644 12.07 -5.30 21.35
N ILE A 645 10.84 -5.64 21.76
CA ILE A 645 9.62 -5.53 20.91
C ILE A 645 9.43 -4.10 20.38
N THR A 646 9.91 -3.12 21.14
CA THR A 646 9.79 -1.69 20.82
C THR A 646 11.00 -1.11 20.07
N ARG A 647 12.05 -1.91 19.83
CA ARG A 647 13.23 -1.57 19.02
C ARG A 647 13.26 -2.43 17.74
N GLU A 648 14.19 -2.14 16.82
CA GLU A 648 14.40 -3.02 15.65
C GLU A 648 14.65 -4.46 16.10
N PRO A 649 14.06 -5.46 15.41
CA PRO A 649 13.98 -6.82 15.90
C PRO A 649 15.39 -7.41 16.08
N ALA A 650 15.68 -7.90 17.29
CA ALA A 650 16.61 -9.00 17.46
C ALA A 650 15.79 -10.30 17.34
N GLY A 651 16.16 -11.21 16.43
CA GLY A 651 15.49 -12.51 16.30
C GLY A 651 15.58 -13.31 17.60
N LEU A 652 14.58 -14.13 17.88
CA LEU A 652 14.60 -15.12 18.96
C LEU A 652 15.64 -16.19 18.63
N ARG A 653 16.31 -16.71 19.66
CA ARG A 653 17.27 -17.79 19.51
C ARG A 653 16.84 -19.02 20.32
N LEU A 654 16.96 -20.19 19.72
CA LEU A 654 16.55 -21.47 20.32
C LEU A 654 17.35 -21.81 21.57
N ASP A 655 18.63 -21.46 21.62
CA ASP A 655 19.54 -21.68 22.75
C ASP A 655 19.11 -20.89 24.00
N GLU A 656 18.79 -19.61 23.84
CA GLU A 656 18.28 -18.74 24.91
C GLU A 656 16.90 -19.20 25.41
N GLU A 657 16.05 -19.66 24.50
CA GLU A 657 14.72 -20.17 24.84
C GLU A 657 14.81 -21.49 25.62
N ALA A 658 15.72 -22.39 25.23
CA ALA A 658 15.96 -23.66 25.92
C ALA A 658 16.56 -23.46 27.33
N ALA A 659 17.42 -22.47 27.53
CA ALA A 659 17.88 -22.12 28.88
C ALA A 659 16.71 -21.65 29.78
N THR A 660 15.76 -20.91 29.20
CA THR A 660 14.54 -20.47 29.89
C THR A 660 13.60 -21.65 30.17
N ALA A 661 13.47 -22.58 29.23
CA ALA A 661 12.73 -23.83 29.37
C ALA A 661 13.20 -24.67 30.57
N CYS A 662 14.51 -24.93 30.65
CA CYS A 662 15.10 -25.68 31.76
C CYS A 662 14.76 -25.05 33.11
N SER A 663 14.85 -23.72 33.19
CA SER A 663 14.54 -22.96 34.40
C SER A 663 13.07 -23.08 34.81
N MET A 664 12.15 -23.28 33.85
CA MET A 664 10.72 -23.48 34.12
C MET A 664 10.39 -24.90 34.53
N LEU A 665 10.94 -25.90 33.84
CA LEU A 665 10.76 -27.32 34.16
C LEU A 665 11.28 -27.64 35.57
N ALA A 666 12.48 -27.18 35.90
CA ALA A 666 13.07 -27.37 37.23
C ALA A 666 12.19 -26.78 38.35
N ALA A 667 11.58 -25.61 38.11
CA ALA A 667 10.69 -24.99 39.08
C ALA A 667 9.33 -25.71 39.22
N ALA A 668 8.90 -26.42 38.19
CA ALA A 668 7.73 -27.30 38.23
C ALA A 668 8.03 -28.67 38.88
N GLY A 669 9.29 -28.93 39.29
CA GLY A 669 9.72 -30.21 39.83
C GLY A 669 9.96 -31.28 38.76
N ILE A 670 10.20 -30.86 37.52
CA ILE A 670 10.40 -31.74 36.36
C ILE A 670 11.88 -31.70 35.98
N GLU A 671 12.54 -32.86 35.90
CA GLU A 671 13.91 -32.98 35.43
C GLU A 671 13.99 -32.64 33.93
N ALA A 672 14.81 -31.64 33.56
CA ALA A 672 15.00 -31.23 32.18
C ALA A 672 16.26 -31.88 31.59
N ARG A 673 16.12 -32.59 30.46
CA ARG A 673 17.24 -33.12 29.68
C ARG A 673 17.30 -32.41 28.35
N VAL A 674 18.39 -31.69 28.05
CA VAL A 674 18.49 -30.88 26.83
C VAL A 674 19.71 -31.30 26.03
N ASP A 675 19.46 -31.70 24.78
CA ASP A 675 20.47 -31.97 23.77
C ASP A 675 20.16 -31.15 22.52
N LEU A 676 20.90 -30.05 22.33
CA LEU A 676 20.78 -29.15 21.18
C LEU A 676 22.07 -29.13 20.34
N ALA A 677 22.79 -30.26 20.26
CA ALA A 677 24.08 -30.32 19.58
C ALA A 677 24.02 -30.00 18.07
N ALA A 678 22.85 -30.09 17.44
CA ALA A 678 22.67 -29.73 16.03
C ALA A 678 22.60 -28.20 15.84
N PRO A 679 23.40 -27.58 14.96
CA PRO A 679 23.34 -26.15 14.68
C PRO A 679 22.06 -25.78 13.91
N VAL A 680 21.36 -24.74 14.38
CA VAL A 680 20.10 -24.26 13.81
C VAL A 680 20.33 -23.61 12.44
N PRO A 681 19.58 -24.00 11.38
CA PRO A 681 19.65 -23.34 10.09
C PRO A 681 19.16 -21.89 10.15
N PRO A 682 19.80 -20.96 9.39
CA PRO A 682 19.43 -19.54 9.40
C PRO A 682 17.97 -19.34 8.98
N GLY A 683 17.20 -18.60 9.78
CA GLY A 683 15.78 -18.32 9.56
C GLY A 683 14.81 -19.29 10.24
N LEU A 684 15.29 -20.39 10.87
CA LEU A 684 14.44 -21.33 11.62
C LEU A 684 14.43 -21.09 13.13
N ASP A 685 15.37 -20.30 13.65
CA ASP A 685 15.55 -20.00 15.08
C ASP A 685 14.26 -19.50 15.75
N ASP A 686 13.58 -18.52 15.12
CA ASP A 686 12.32 -17.97 15.61
C ASP A 686 11.20 -19.03 15.69
N VAL A 687 11.08 -19.87 14.66
CA VAL A 687 10.04 -20.90 14.57
C VAL A 687 10.27 -21.98 15.63
N LEU A 688 11.51 -22.45 15.75
CA LEU A 688 11.90 -23.50 16.69
C LEU A 688 11.77 -23.03 18.15
N ALA A 689 12.16 -21.78 18.44
CA ALA A 689 12.00 -21.19 19.76
C ALA A 689 10.51 -21.12 20.18
N VAL A 690 9.61 -20.73 19.27
CA VAL A 690 8.18 -20.71 19.57
C VAL A 690 7.60 -22.12 19.75
N VAL A 691 8.01 -23.08 18.92
CA VAL A 691 7.56 -24.48 19.07
C VAL A 691 7.97 -25.04 20.42
N LEU A 692 9.22 -24.80 20.84
CA LEU A 692 9.73 -25.21 22.13
C LEU A 692 8.89 -24.61 23.27
N ARG A 693 8.65 -23.30 23.21
CA ARG A 693 7.89 -22.53 24.21
C ARG A 693 6.48 -23.09 24.46
N GLU A 694 5.75 -23.34 23.38
CA GLU A 694 4.37 -23.84 23.46
C GLU A 694 4.32 -25.32 23.91
N ALA A 695 5.26 -26.15 23.41
CA ALA A 695 5.38 -27.53 23.85
C ALA A 695 5.60 -27.62 25.37
N LEU A 696 6.47 -26.78 25.91
CA LEU A 696 6.76 -26.73 27.34
C LEU A 696 5.64 -26.14 28.17
N THR A 697 4.95 -25.11 27.66
CA THR A 697 3.76 -24.57 28.32
C THR A 697 2.70 -25.66 28.47
N ASN A 698 2.56 -26.53 27.48
CA ASN A 698 1.66 -27.68 27.55
C ASN A 698 2.12 -28.72 28.57
N VAL A 699 3.41 -29.07 28.60
CA VAL A 699 3.97 -29.97 29.63
C VAL A 699 3.69 -29.43 31.03
N VAL A 700 4.05 -28.17 31.30
CA VAL A 700 3.92 -27.57 32.63
C VAL A 700 2.45 -27.41 33.07
N ARG A 701 1.52 -27.15 32.16
CA ARG A 701 0.09 -26.97 32.50
C ARG A 701 -0.68 -28.28 32.61
N HIS A 702 -0.37 -29.25 31.76
CA HIS A 702 -1.24 -30.40 31.53
C HIS A 702 -0.61 -31.73 31.97
N ALA A 703 0.71 -31.82 32.02
CA ALA A 703 1.41 -33.04 32.42
C ALA A 703 1.61 -33.13 33.95
N ARG A 704 1.69 -34.36 34.45
CA ARG A 704 2.32 -34.68 35.75
C ARG A 704 3.62 -35.43 35.48
N ALA A 705 4.49 -34.81 34.70
CA ALA A 705 5.76 -35.39 34.28
C ALA A 705 6.80 -35.30 35.41
N GLY A 706 7.62 -36.33 35.57
CA GLY A 706 8.84 -36.30 36.36
C GLY A 706 10.06 -35.87 35.53
N VAL A 707 10.04 -36.13 34.21
CA VAL A 707 11.13 -35.85 33.28
C VAL A 707 10.58 -35.27 31.97
N CYS A 708 11.30 -34.28 31.41
CA CYS A 708 11.07 -33.76 30.08
C CYS A 708 12.38 -33.66 29.30
N SER A 709 12.44 -34.29 28.11
CA SER A 709 13.58 -34.21 27.19
C SER A 709 13.32 -33.24 26.03
N ILE A 710 14.33 -32.45 25.68
CA ILE A 710 14.36 -31.54 24.53
C ILE A 710 15.56 -31.96 23.67
N GLU A 711 15.30 -32.41 22.45
CA GLU A 711 16.31 -32.92 21.52
C GLU A 711 16.23 -32.17 20.19
N ALA A 712 17.34 -31.63 19.69
CA ALA A 712 17.46 -31.13 18.33
C ALA A 712 18.43 -32.00 17.53
N SER A 713 17.97 -32.44 16.36
CA SER A 713 18.73 -33.30 15.46
C SER A 713 18.59 -32.83 14.02
N ARG A 714 19.63 -33.03 13.21
CA ARG A 714 19.60 -32.79 11.78
C ARG A 714 19.75 -34.11 11.05
N ASP A 715 18.80 -34.40 10.17
CA ASP A 715 18.79 -35.59 9.32
C ASP A 715 18.70 -35.13 7.85
N GLY A 716 19.86 -35.05 7.19
CA GLY A 716 20.01 -34.50 5.84
C GLY A 716 19.47 -33.06 5.71
N ASP A 717 18.44 -32.91 4.89
CA ASP A 717 17.75 -31.65 4.61
C ASP A 717 16.60 -31.35 5.59
N THR A 718 16.45 -32.13 6.66
CA THR A 718 15.41 -31.91 7.67
C THR A 718 16.04 -31.62 9.03
N TYR A 719 15.63 -30.51 9.63
CA TYR A 719 15.92 -30.17 11.01
C TYR A 719 14.73 -30.59 11.89
N ARG A 720 15.00 -31.37 12.93
CA ARG A 720 13.98 -31.90 13.84
C ARG A 720 14.22 -31.42 15.26
N LEU A 721 13.22 -30.78 15.86
CA LEU A 721 13.16 -30.50 17.30
C LEU A 721 12.09 -31.39 17.92
N ARG A 722 12.44 -32.14 18.96
CA ARG A 722 11.57 -33.07 19.69
C ARG A 722 11.53 -32.68 21.16
N VAL A 723 10.32 -32.64 21.73
CA VAL A 723 10.05 -32.42 23.15
C VAL A 723 9.23 -33.58 23.66
N THR A 724 9.69 -34.27 24.69
CA THR A 724 9.05 -35.49 25.21
C THR A 724 8.91 -35.41 26.72
N ASN A 725 7.80 -35.94 27.27
CA ASN A 725 7.56 -35.95 28.72
C ASN A 725 6.85 -37.25 29.17
N ASP A 726 7.09 -37.68 30.41
CA ASP A 726 6.77 -39.01 30.98
C ASP A 726 5.48 -39.04 31.86
N GLY A 727 4.52 -38.14 31.64
CA GLY A 727 3.36 -38.05 32.53
C GLY A 727 2.12 -37.40 31.91
N VAL A 728 1.28 -38.21 31.26
CA VAL A 728 -0.01 -37.77 30.69
C VAL A 728 -1.13 -38.02 31.70
N ARG A 729 -2.03 -37.06 31.91
CA ARG A 729 -3.30 -37.35 32.59
C ARG A 729 -4.14 -38.24 31.68
N ALA A 730 -4.40 -39.48 32.10
CA ALA A 730 -5.45 -40.30 31.52
C ALA A 730 -6.81 -39.60 31.75
N GLY A 731 -7.32 -38.93 30.71
CA GLY A 731 -8.73 -38.56 30.64
C GLY A 731 -9.52 -39.79 30.21
N ASN A 732 -10.48 -40.21 31.03
CA ASN A 732 -11.43 -41.29 30.72
C ASN A 732 -12.06 -41.09 29.33
N GLY A 733 -11.88 -42.07 28.44
CA GLY A 733 -12.52 -42.15 27.13
C GLY A 733 -11.84 -43.21 26.28
N GLU A 734 -12.56 -44.31 26.03
CA GLU A 734 -12.10 -45.57 25.46
C GLU A 734 -11.30 -45.45 24.16
N ALA A 735 -10.18 -46.18 24.10
CA ALA A 735 -9.50 -46.50 22.85
C ALA A 735 -10.36 -47.48 22.03
N GLY A 736 -10.99 -46.97 20.98
CA GLY A 736 -11.69 -47.76 19.97
C GLY A 736 -11.42 -47.19 18.58
N ASP A 737 -10.59 -47.91 17.82
CA ASP A 737 -10.45 -47.95 16.35
C ASP A 737 -10.97 -46.75 15.54
N ALA A 738 -10.05 -45.91 15.04
CA ALA A 738 -10.31 -44.91 14.00
C ALA A 738 -9.46 -45.15 12.76
N GLY A 739 -9.50 -46.38 12.23
CA GLY A 739 -9.24 -46.65 10.82
C GLY A 739 -10.53 -46.50 9.99
N ARG A 740 -10.56 -45.51 9.07
CA ARG A 740 -11.57 -45.30 8.01
C ARG A 740 -13.02 -45.01 8.47
N ARG A 741 -13.47 -43.77 8.26
CA ARG A 741 -14.66 -43.43 7.44
C ARG A 741 -14.88 -41.92 7.30
N SER A 742 -15.19 -41.51 6.08
CA SER A 742 -15.60 -40.18 5.64
C SER A 742 -17.04 -39.87 6.06
N GLY A 743 -17.35 -38.63 6.45
CA GLY A 743 -18.72 -38.11 6.53
C GLY A 743 -18.97 -37.11 7.68
N PRO A 744 -19.73 -36.01 7.46
CA PRO A 744 -19.79 -34.87 8.38
C PRO A 744 -20.97 -34.92 9.37
N ALA A 745 -20.77 -34.33 10.57
CA ALA A 745 -21.69 -33.41 11.27
C ALA A 745 -21.82 -33.63 12.81
N ARG A 746 -21.82 -32.49 13.51
CA ARG A 746 -22.47 -32.15 14.81
C ARG A 746 -21.80 -32.53 16.14
N SER A 747 -21.13 -31.52 16.69
CA SER A 747 -21.26 -30.97 18.05
C SER A 747 -21.93 -31.84 19.13
N SER A 748 -21.11 -32.34 20.05
CA SER A 748 -21.44 -32.54 21.46
C SER A 748 -20.41 -31.79 22.31
N ARG A 749 -20.94 -30.92 23.16
CA ARG A 749 -20.25 -30.02 24.09
C ARG A 749 -19.65 -30.84 25.24
N ASP A 750 -18.38 -30.53 25.58
CA ASP A 750 -17.74 -30.65 26.92
C ASP A 750 -16.21 -30.92 26.91
N GLY A 751 -15.51 -30.79 25.76
CA GLY A 751 -14.04 -30.95 25.66
C GLY A 751 -13.20 -29.71 25.28
N GLU A 752 -13.82 -28.54 25.07
CA GLU A 752 -13.22 -27.41 24.30
C GLU A 752 -12.27 -26.47 25.07
N ARG A 753 -11.38 -26.97 25.95
CA ARG A 753 -10.29 -26.14 26.52
C ARG A 753 -8.84 -26.60 26.25
N SER A 754 -8.63 -27.69 25.50
CA SER A 754 -7.25 -28.19 25.19
C SER A 754 -6.84 -28.20 23.70
N GLY A 755 -7.63 -27.66 22.77
CA GLY A 755 -7.42 -27.88 21.33
C GLY A 755 -6.66 -26.79 20.53
N THR A 756 -6.42 -25.60 21.06
CA THR A 756 -5.97 -24.45 20.24
C THR A 756 -4.45 -24.35 20.06
N GLY A 757 -3.64 -24.79 21.03
CA GLY A 757 -2.18 -24.68 21.00
C GLY A 757 -1.53 -25.57 19.93
N LEU A 758 -1.91 -26.86 19.89
CA LEU A 758 -1.36 -27.82 18.92
C LEU A 758 -1.76 -27.52 17.47
N ALA A 759 -2.96 -26.99 17.26
CA ALA A 759 -3.42 -26.56 15.93
C ALA A 759 -2.60 -25.37 15.40
N ASN A 760 -2.28 -24.41 16.28
CA ASN A 760 -1.47 -23.24 15.94
C ASN A 760 -0.01 -23.64 15.64
N LEU A 761 0.55 -24.58 16.40
CA LEU A 761 1.88 -25.16 16.12
C LEU A 761 1.93 -25.91 14.79
N ARG A 762 0.88 -26.65 14.45
CA ARG A 762 0.80 -27.35 13.16
C ARG A 762 0.78 -26.36 12.00
N TRP A 763 -0.03 -25.32 12.10
CA TRP A 763 -0.11 -24.26 11.08
C TRP A 763 1.24 -23.55 10.88
N ARG A 764 1.95 -23.19 11.96
CA ARG A 764 3.28 -22.55 11.86
C ARG A 764 4.35 -23.47 11.25
N ALA A 765 4.31 -24.76 11.57
CA ALA A 765 5.21 -25.73 10.96
C ALA A 765 4.96 -25.82 9.44
N GLU A 766 3.69 -25.82 9.02
CA GLU A 766 3.30 -25.85 7.59
C GLU A 766 3.69 -24.55 6.85
N GLU A 767 3.54 -23.38 7.47
CA GLU A 767 3.96 -22.09 6.89
C GLU A 767 5.49 -22.03 6.66
N ALA A 768 6.27 -22.66 7.54
CA ALA A 768 7.71 -22.83 7.40
C ALA A 768 8.11 -23.98 6.45
N GLY A 769 7.15 -24.60 5.76
CA GLY A 769 7.39 -25.70 4.80
C GLY A 769 7.67 -27.05 5.45
N GLY A 770 7.37 -27.21 6.74
CA GLY A 770 7.58 -28.42 7.52
C GLY A 770 6.28 -29.04 8.06
N ARG A 771 6.40 -29.91 9.07
CA ARG A 771 5.25 -30.60 9.68
C ARG A 771 5.42 -30.81 11.18
N LEU A 772 4.29 -30.87 11.89
CA LEU A 772 4.22 -31.20 13.32
C LEU A 772 3.68 -32.62 13.52
N LEU A 773 4.45 -33.44 14.25
CA LEU A 773 4.13 -34.81 14.65
C LEU A 773 3.88 -34.85 16.16
N VAL A 774 2.73 -35.36 16.57
CA VAL A 774 2.36 -35.53 17.99
C VAL A 774 2.10 -37.00 18.24
N ARG A 775 2.72 -37.57 19.27
CA ARG A 775 2.50 -38.93 19.75
C ARG A 775 2.10 -38.89 21.22
N SER A 776 1.03 -39.60 21.56
CA SER A 776 0.61 -39.80 22.95
C SER A 776 0.52 -41.30 23.20
N GLY A 777 1.35 -41.80 24.12
CA GLY A 777 1.28 -43.13 24.70
C GLY A 777 0.58 -43.13 26.06
N THR A 778 0.57 -44.28 26.74
CA THR A 778 0.01 -44.43 28.09
C THR A 778 0.80 -43.67 29.15
N ASP A 779 2.14 -43.63 29.01
CA ASP A 779 3.05 -43.02 29.98
C ASP A 779 3.92 -41.89 29.38
N GLU A 780 3.82 -41.61 28.08
CA GLU A 780 4.72 -40.68 27.39
C GLU A 780 3.97 -39.83 26.36
N PHE A 781 4.26 -38.52 26.33
CA PHE A 781 3.80 -37.61 25.29
C PHE A 781 4.99 -36.98 24.58
N SER A 782 5.02 -37.05 23.25
CA SER A 782 6.11 -36.51 22.43
C SER A 782 5.55 -35.61 21.32
N LEU A 783 6.12 -34.41 21.23
CA LEU A 783 5.86 -33.44 20.18
C LEU A 783 7.15 -33.24 19.38
N SER A 784 7.10 -33.43 18.07
CA SER A 784 8.24 -33.23 17.18
C SER A 784 7.86 -32.35 15.99
N VAL A 785 8.67 -31.35 15.68
CA VAL A 785 8.54 -30.53 14.47
C VAL A 785 9.70 -30.86 13.53
N GLU A 786 9.38 -31.04 12.25
CA GLU A 786 10.34 -31.31 11.18
C GLU A 786 10.27 -30.18 10.17
N LEU A 787 11.38 -29.45 9.99
CA LEU A 787 11.49 -28.27 9.11
C LEU A 787 12.60 -28.47 8.06
N PRO A 788 12.46 -27.96 6.83
CA PRO A 788 13.52 -28.04 5.83
C PRO A 788 14.74 -27.18 6.21
N ALA A 789 15.93 -27.78 6.23
CA ALA A 789 17.19 -27.15 6.63
C ALA A 789 17.77 -26.17 5.58
N ALA A 790 17.21 -26.17 4.37
CA ALA A 790 17.55 -25.22 3.29
C ALA A 790 16.36 -24.30 3.02
N VAL A 791 16.30 -23.17 3.71
CA VAL A 791 15.37 -22.10 3.33
C VAL A 791 16.05 -21.25 2.26
N THR A 792 15.61 -21.35 1.01
CA THR A 792 15.91 -20.35 -0.02
C THR A 792 15.30 -19.01 0.40
N VAL A 793 16.07 -18.19 1.11
CA VAL A 793 15.69 -16.81 1.40
C VAL A 793 15.82 -16.00 0.11
N GLU A 794 14.73 -15.78 -0.61
CA GLU A 794 14.65 -14.64 -1.54
C GLU A 794 14.72 -13.34 -0.70
N ARG A 795 15.93 -12.86 -0.43
CA ARG A 795 16.16 -11.50 0.05
C ARG A 795 15.72 -10.56 -1.07
N THR A 796 14.51 -10.01 -0.92
CA THR A 796 14.12 -8.79 -1.63
C THR A 796 15.11 -7.69 -1.25
N GLY A 797 15.96 -7.32 -2.21
CA GLY A 797 17.14 -6.49 -1.99
C GLY A 797 16.82 -5.08 -1.51
N ALA A 798 17.45 -4.68 -0.42
CA ALA A 798 17.86 -3.30 -0.18
C ALA A 798 19.33 -3.17 -0.62
N PRO A 799 19.72 -2.13 -1.37
CA PRO A 799 21.09 -1.97 -1.81
C PRO A 799 21.98 -1.57 -0.63
N THR A 800 23.02 -2.35 -0.39
CA THR A 800 24.17 -1.97 0.45
C THR A 800 24.87 -0.77 -0.17
N ALA A 801 25.02 0.29 0.61
CA ALA A 801 25.90 1.40 0.28
C ALA A 801 27.36 0.91 0.30
N ALA A 802 28.02 1.05 -0.84
CA ALA A 802 29.47 1.15 -1.00
C ALA A 802 29.72 2.15 -2.13
#